data_AF-A0A944ZNG0-F1
#
_entry.id   AF-A0A944ZNG0-F1
#
_cell.length_a   1.000
_cell.length_b   1.000
_cell.length_c   1.000
_cell.angle_alpha   90.00
_cell.angle_beta   90.00
_cell.angle_gamma   90.00
#
_symmetry.space_group_name_H-M   'P 1'
#
loop_
_entity.id
_entity.type
_entity.pdbx_description
1 polymer ?
#
loop_
_entity_poly.entity_id
_entity_poly.type
_entity_poly.pdbx_seq_one_letter_code
_entity_poly.pdbx_strand_id
1 'polypeptide(L)'
;MRAEYAERGFVLQPGLLSIEETSVLNAEVDRILDQAFDEKRLILEKDGETVRTVLNPHLWNDVFADFVRHPDLLSAVEDLLGEQVYAWQMGVNCKAALNGDVWFWHQDYPGYLHDDHIPESRMVNVLIYLDDVNEFSGPLMLVPGSHKVTEAATDPSNEGTSYTFRYASRDLIEAEVKRAGITAPTGEAGTAILMDVNLLHGSTANLSPWPRRLITLTYNAMSNKGTRPSVRPAHIVPDDRDCEALQPLSADVLSPTRTYSISGDPDEQARPLWADVDLSALTHNLESLKARAGRPVKMIVPVKANAYGHGIVEVGRHLEQTGVDGLATANIDDAIQIRKAGINLPILMYGGQLPGGNATLLAHDLTPSVYSDEGLTALAALAERHDHKISVHVKVDAGLGRLGVRLDETAAFVRRLLSLPGLELEGLYTHIPFGDPSGADWSQRRLSAFVDLVAEVEAEHDIRIPFAQGAASSVMSHDFPDSLNTISPGHLLYGLSPVEGLLAASQNFRKAMTGLRARLIHIGDRKQGDDLAGTNSDGLDADATTGVVLLGMDNGYMPAAAGQTGQVLCRGQRCPVLAVSCEYTVIDLSGVADAALGDEVTIIGDDGDQSISVEDVALAQGAPSAAYWMVGLKNVPLRYRN
;
A
#
# COMPACT_ATOMS: atom_id res chain seq x y z
N MET A 1 35.54 13.87 -11.46
CA MET A 1 34.19 14.42 -11.72
C MET A 1 34.23 15.86 -12.22
N ARG A 2 34.47 16.91 -11.41
CA ARG A 2 34.35 18.33 -11.87
C ARG A 2 35.12 18.67 -13.16
N ALA A 3 36.37 18.23 -13.28
CA ALA A 3 37.18 18.49 -14.48
C ALA A 3 36.59 17.84 -15.75
N GLU A 4 36.13 16.59 -15.64
CA GLU A 4 35.48 15.87 -16.73
C GLU A 4 34.15 16.50 -17.13
N TYR A 5 33.33 16.88 -16.14
CA TYR A 5 32.07 17.58 -16.37
C TYR A 5 32.31 18.93 -17.08
N ALA A 6 33.30 19.72 -16.65
CA ALA A 6 33.63 20.99 -17.31
C ALA A 6 34.14 20.79 -18.76
N GLU A 7 34.86 19.70 -19.03
CA GLU A 7 35.37 19.40 -20.35
C GLU A 7 34.27 18.89 -21.30
N ARG A 8 33.55 17.85 -20.88
CA ARG A 8 32.61 17.06 -21.70
C ARG A 8 31.14 17.50 -21.57
N GLY A 9 30.79 18.19 -20.49
CA GLY A 9 29.41 18.57 -20.16
C GLY A 9 28.60 17.45 -19.51
N PHE A 10 29.19 16.29 -19.25
CA PHE A 10 28.55 15.21 -18.49
C PHE A 10 29.56 14.27 -17.84
N VAL A 11 29.10 13.51 -16.84
CA VAL A 11 29.84 12.43 -16.17
C VAL A 11 28.90 11.23 -15.96
N LEU A 12 29.43 10.02 -16.11
CA LEU A 12 28.73 8.79 -15.77
C LEU A 12 29.13 8.30 -14.38
N GLN A 13 28.15 7.86 -13.61
CA GLN A 13 28.30 7.27 -12.28
C GLN A 13 27.61 5.89 -12.27
N PRO A 14 28.31 4.82 -12.71
CA PRO A 14 27.78 3.46 -12.64
C PRO A 14 27.54 3.05 -11.19
N GLY A 15 26.38 2.45 -10.91
CA GLY A 15 26.02 2.01 -9.56
C GLY A 15 25.88 3.14 -8.55
N LEU A 16 25.47 4.33 -9.00
CA LEU A 16 25.15 5.43 -8.08
C LEU A 16 23.99 5.04 -7.15
N LEU A 17 23.01 4.31 -7.69
CA LEU A 17 22.02 3.58 -6.90
C LEU A 17 22.35 2.09 -6.95
N SER A 18 22.08 1.42 -5.83
CA SER A 18 22.11 -0.03 -5.75
C SER A 18 20.94 -0.68 -6.52
N ILE A 19 21.03 -1.99 -6.72
CA ILE A 19 19.96 -2.79 -7.34
C ILE A 19 18.69 -2.73 -6.48
N GLU A 20 18.85 -2.76 -5.16
CA GLU A 20 17.77 -2.68 -4.19
C GLU A 20 17.03 -1.35 -4.28
N GLU A 21 17.77 -0.22 -4.27
CA GLU A 21 17.18 1.12 -4.38
C GLU A 21 16.51 1.34 -5.74
N THR A 22 17.13 0.83 -6.80
CA THR A 22 16.55 0.90 -8.15
C THR A 22 15.27 0.08 -8.24
N SER A 23 15.20 -1.08 -7.58
CA SER A 23 14.00 -1.91 -7.50
C SER A 23 12.87 -1.22 -6.74
N VAL A 24 13.17 -0.49 -5.65
CA VAL A 24 12.19 0.32 -4.91
C VAL A 24 11.59 1.39 -5.82
N LEU A 25 12.42 2.14 -6.55
CA LEU A 25 11.95 3.16 -7.48
C LEU A 25 11.12 2.54 -8.62
N ASN A 26 11.55 1.42 -9.20
CA ASN A 26 10.81 0.74 -10.27
C ASN A 26 9.42 0.27 -9.81
N ALA A 27 9.35 -0.35 -8.63
CA ALA A 27 8.09 -0.78 -8.04
C ALA A 27 7.17 0.40 -7.69
N GLU A 28 7.73 1.56 -7.33
CA GLU A 28 6.95 2.77 -7.13
C GLU A 28 6.43 3.34 -8.45
N VAL A 29 7.23 3.36 -9.51
CA VAL A 29 6.77 3.77 -10.85
C VAL A 29 5.49 3.02 -11.21
N ASP A 30 5.50 1.69 -11.09
CA ASP A 30 4.33 0.86 -11.38
C ASP A 30 3.10 1.21 -10.53
N ARG A 31 3.31 1.56 -9.25
CA ARG A 31 2.22 1.96 -8.35
C ARG A 31 1.59 3.29 -8.70
N ILE A 32 2.36 4.25 -9.21
CA ILE A 32 1.89 5.62 -9.47
C ILE A 32 1.32 5.83 -10.87
N LEU A 33 1.42 4.86 -11.79
CA LEU A 33 0.93 5.01 -13.16
C LEU A 33 -0.58 5.30 -13.23
N ASP A 34 -1.39 4.55 -12.47
CA ASP A 34 -2.85 4.74 -12.45
C ASP A 34 -3.22 6.10 -11.85
N GLN A 35 -2.59 6.48 -10.73
CA GLN A 35 -2.80 7.79 -10.11
C GLN A 35 -2.40 8.93 -11.08
N ALA A 36 -1.26 8.80 -11.75
CA ALA A 36 -0.81 9.78 -12.72
C ALA A 36 -1.77 9.89 -13.91
N PHE A 37 -2.38 8.78 -14.33
CA PHE A 37 -3.37 8.77 -15.40
C PHE A 37 -4.64 9.52 -14.99
N ASP A 38 -5.21 9.18 -13.83
CA ASP A 38 -6.45 9.78 -13.32
C ASP A 38 -6.30 11.28 -13.06
N GLU A 39 -5.16 11.69 -12.51
CA GLU A 39 -4.86 13.08 -12.19
C GLU A 39 -4.27 13.88 -13.38
N LYS A 40 -4.15 13.25 -14.57
CA LYS A 40 -3.56 13.86 -15.77
C LYS A 40 -2.14 14.40 -15.56
N ARG A 41 -1.35 13.69 -14.74
CA ARG A 41 0.07 13.99 -14.45
C ARG A 41 1.02 13.20 -15.34
N LEU A 42 0.60 12.85 -16.55
CA LEU A 42 1.43 12.11 -17.49
C LEU A 42 1.30 12.62 -18.93
N ILE A 43 2.31 12.30 -19.73
CA ILE A 43 2.34 12.46 -21.17
C ILE A 43 2.21 11.07 -21.77
N LEU A 44 1.28 10.92 -22.71
CA LEU A 44 1.08 9.70 -23.47
C LEU A 44 1.82 9.78 -24.81
N GLU A 45 2.15 8.64 -25.38
CA GLU A 45 2.54 8.55 -26.77
C GLU A 45 1.35 8.89 -27.69
N LYS A 46 1.60 9.02 -29.00
CA LYS A 46 0.58 9.40 -29.99
C LYS A 46 -0.59 8.40 -30.09
N ASP A 47 -0.40 7.17 -29.60
CA ASP A 47 -1.45 6.17 -29.50
C ASP A 47 -2.51 6.51 -28.43
N GLY A 48 -2.22 7.43 -27.51
CA GLY A 48 -3.12 7.84 -26.44
C GLY A 48 -3.28 6.80 -25.33
N GLU A 49 -2.44 5.76 -25.29
CA GLU A 49 -2.51 4.67 -24.31
C GLU A 49 -1.15 4.42 -23.64
N THR A 50 -0.05 4.48 -24.41
CA THR A 50 1.28 4.19 -23.89
C THR A 50 1.82 5.38 -23.09
N VAL A 51 2.20 5.16 -21.84
CA VAL A 51 2.81 6.20 -21.00
C VAL A 51 4.21 6.54 -21.51
N ARG A 52 4.44 7.81 -21.84
CA ARG A 52 5.75 8.36 -22.25
C ARG A 52 6.50 8.94 -21.06
N THR A 53 5.84 9.78 -20.26
CA THR A 53 6.46 10.46 -19.13
C THR A 53 5.48 10.68 -17.99
N VAL A 54 5.85 10.31 -16.76
CA VAL A 54 5.16 10.75 -15.54
C VAL A 54 5.78 12.06 -15.07
N LEU A 55 4.95 13.08 -14.81
CA LEU A 55 5.38 14.45 -14.52
C LEU A 55 5.45 14.72 -13.02
N ASN A 56 6.60 15.26 -12.59
CA ASN A 56 6.85 15.79 -11.25
C ASN A 56 6.45 14.87 -10.07
N PRO A 57 6.75 13.55 -10.10
CA PRO A 57 6.29 12.62 -9.05
C PRO A 57 6.78 12.99 -7.65
N HIS A 58 7.97 13.60 -7.51
CA HIS A 58 8.48 14.12 -6.24
C HIS A 58 7.59 15.14 -5.51
N LEU A 59 6.60 15.74 -6.19
CA LEU A 59 5.67 16.69 -5.57
C LEU A 59 4.42 16.04 -4.98
N TRP A 60 4.20 14.75 -5.26
CA TRP A 60 2.95 14.07 -4.90
C TRP A 60 3.13 12.59 -4.53
N ASN A 61 4.38 12.13 -4.45
CA ASN A 61 4.74 10.79 -4.03
C ASN A 61 5.99 10.84 -3.14
N ASP A 62 5.89 10.23 -1.96
CA ASP A 62 6.92 10.32 -0.91
C ASP A 62 8.23 9.64 -1.28
N VAL A 63 8.17 8.51 -2.00
CA VAL A 63 9.38 7.81 -2.45
C VAL A 63 10.19 8.72 -3.37
N PHE A 64 9.50 9.40 -4.30
CA PHE A 64 10.16 10.34 -5.19
C PHE A 64 10.55 11.65 -4.49
N ALA A 65 9.80 12.10 -3.49
CA ALA A 65 10.16 13.25 -2.65
C ALA A 65 11.42 12.98 -1.81
N ASP A 66 11.58 11.76 -1.32
CA ASP A 66 12.76 11.31 -0.60
C ASP A 66 13.95 11.08 -1.55
N PHE A 67 13.68 10.50 -2.71
CA PHE A 67 14.70 10.26 -3.74
C PHE A 67 15.39 11.55 -4.19
N VAL A 68 14.68 12.66 -4.38
CA VAL A 68 15.32 13.93 -4.75
C VAL A 68 16.28 14.45 -3.66
N ARG A 69 16.20 13.89 -2.45
CA ARG A 69 17.05 14.21 -1.29
C ARG A 69 18.09 13.13 -0.99
N HIS A 70 18.32 12.19 -1.91
CA HIS A 70 19.29 11.12 -1.72
C HIS A 70 20.71 11.69 -1.52
N PRO A 71 21.43 11.26 -0.47
CA PRO A 71 22.68 11.92 -0.05
C PRO A 71 23.77 11.89 -1.11
N ASP A 72 23.99 10.75 -1.79
CA ASP A 72 25.03 10.65 -2.82
C ASP A 72 24.70 11.47 -4.08
N LEU A 73 23.41 11.59 -4.40
CA LEU A 73 22.92 12.38 -5.53
C LEU A 73 23.10 13.88 -5.25
N LEU A 74 22.60 14.35 -4.12
CA LEU A 74 22.76 15.74 -3.70
C LEU A 74 24.24 16.10 -3.57
N SER A 75 25.05 15.28 -2.89
CA SER A 75 26.48 15.54 -2.75
C SER A 75 27.17 15.66 -4.11
N ALA A 76 26.86 14.79 -5.07
CA ALA A 76 27.46 14.84 -6.39
C ALA A 76 27.09 16.12 -7.17
N VAL A 77 25.83 16.55 -7.07
CA VAL A 77 25.32 17.74 -7.77
C VAL A 77 25.81 19.03 -7.12
N GLU A 78 25.76 19.14 -5.79
CA GLU A 78 26.28 20.28 -5.04
C GLU A 78 27.79 20.43 -5.25
N ASP A 79 28.51 19.32 -5.41
CA ASP A 79 29.91 19.35 -5.83
C ASP A 79 30.07 19.94 -7.23
N LEU A 80 29.24 19.57 -8.21
CA LEU A 80 29.36 20.14 -9.55
C LEU A 80 29.08 21.64 -9.58
N LEU A 81 28.05 22.10 -8.87
CA LEU A 81 27.62 23.51 -8.87
C LEU A 81 28.38 24.40 -7.88
N GLY A 82 28.97 23.80 -6.84
CA GLY A 82 29.73 24.48 -5.80
C GLY A 82 28.88 25.18 -4.75
N GLU A 83 27.59 24.86 -4.66
CA GLU A 83 26.62 25.44 -3.74
C GLU A 83 25.44 24.48 -3.50
N GLN A 84 24.57 24.82 -2.54
CA GLN A 84 23.33 24.10 -2.30
C GLN A 84 22.35 24.25 -3.47
N VAL A 85 21.48 23.26 -3.61
CA VAL A 85 20.55 23.15 -4.74
C VAL A 85 19.12 22.91 -4.30
N TYR A 86 18.20 23.16 -5.22
CA TYR A 86 16.79 22.77 -5.10
C TYR A 86 16.36 21.92 -6.30
N ALA A 87 15.31 21.10 -6.13
CA ALA A 87 14.74 20.33 -7.22
C ALA A 87 13.96 21.24 -8.16
N TRP A 88 14.39 21.33 -9.41
CA TRP A 88 13.72 22.13 -10.42
C TRP A 88 12.59 21.34 -11.08
N GLN A 89 12.87 20.17 -11.62
CA GLN A 89 11.86 19.39 -12.34
C GLN A 89 12.22 17.91 -12.27
N MET A 90 11.21 17.06 -12.14
CA MET A 90 11.39 15.62 -12.24
C MET A 90 10.44 15.03 -13.28
N GLY A 91 10.91 14.00 -13.98
CA GLY A 91 10.09 13.15 -14.82
C GLY A 91 10.55 11.71 -14.76
N VAL A 92 9.62 10.77 -14.94
CA VAL A 92 9.95 9.36 -15.19
C VAL A 92 9.59 9.07 -16.64
N ASN A 93 10.60 8.92 -17.49
CA ASN A 93 10.44 8.65 -18.91
C ASN A 93 10.39 7.15 -19.14
N CYS A 94 9.27 6.68 -19.68
CA CYS A 94 9.01 5.29 -20.02
C CYS A 94 9.07 5.13 -21.54
N LYS A 95 10.05 4.35 -22.02
CA LYS A 95 10.00 3.82 -23.39
C LYS A 95 9.55 2.38 -23.33
N ALA A 96 8.33 2.09 -23.79
CA ALA A 96 7.80 0.74 -23.84
C ALA A 96 8.65 -0.18 -24.74
N ALA A 97 8.57 -1.49 -24.55
CA ALA A 97 9.25 -2.45 -25.41
C ALA A 97 8.68 -2.38 -26.84
N LEU A 98 9.56 -2.41 -27.84
CA LEU A 98 9.20 -2.33 -29.28
C LEU A 98 8.32 -1.11 -29.65
N ASN A 99 8.29 -0.10 -28.77
CA ASN A 99 7.50 1.12 -28.88
C ASN A 99 8.30 2.27 -28.22
N GLY A 100 7.81 3.51 -28.27
CA GLY A 100 8.49 4.67 -27.69
C GLY A 100 9.26 5.47 -28.74
N ASP A 101 8.75 6.68 -28.98
CA ASP A 101 9.19 7.55 -30.06
C ASP A 101 10.52 8.26 -29.75
N VAL A 102 11.12 8.83 -30.80
CA VAL A 102 12.39 9.59 -30.73
C VAL A 102 12.22 10.83 -29.83
N TRP A 103 13.30 11.19 -29.12
CA TRP A 103 13.52 12.56 -28.65
C TRP A 103 14.54 13.20 -29.57
N PHE A 104 14.12 14.19 -30.37
CA PHE A 104 15.01 14.80 -31.35
C PHE A 104 16.08 15.67 -30.66
N TRP A 105 17.12 16.06 -31.39
CA TRP A 105 18.21 16.86 -30.86
C TRP A 105 17.74 18.20 -30.28
N HIS A 106 18.11 18.49 -29.03
CA HIS A 106 17.80 19.73 -28.33
C HIS A 106 18.83 20.06 -27.24
N GLN A 107 18.71 21.28 -26.71
CA GLN A 107 19.30 21.75 -25.46
C GLN A 107 18.14 22.19 -24.56
N ASP A 108 18.17 21.87 -23.26
CA ASP A 108 17.08 22.26 -22.36
C ASP A 108 17.16 23.75 -21.97
N TYR A 109 18.39 24.24 -21.79
CA TYR A 109 18.64 25.58 -21.27
C TYR A 109 18.02 26.73 -22.09
N PRO A 110 18.03 26.74 -23.43
CA PRO A 110 17.32 27.79 -24.18
C PRO A 110 15.83 27.87 -23.84
N GLY A 111 15.19 26.73 -23.56
CA GLY A 111 13.82 26.68 -23.04
C GLY A 111 13.72 27.24 -21.62
N TYR A 112 14.58 26.80 -20.71
CA TYR A 112 14.58 27.30 -19.32
C TYR A 112 14.85 28.82 -19.23
N LEU A 113 15.72 29.35 -20.08
CA LEU A 113 16.00 30.79 -20.15
C LEU A 113 14.80 31.58 -20.67
N HIS A 114 14.19 31.12 -21.76
CA HIS A 114 13.13 31.86 -22.44
C HIS A 114 11.77 31.69 -21.75
N ASP A 115 11.40 30.45 -21.43
CA ASP A 115 10.06 30.09 -20.94
C ASP A 115 9.97 30.12 -19.42
N ASP A 116 11.04 29.75 -18.72
CA ASP A 116 11.04 29.68 -17.24
C ASP A 116 11.82 30.83 -16.58
N HIS A 117 12.44 31.68 -17.38
CA HIS A 117 13.20 32.84 -16.93
C HIS A 117 14.33 32.49 -15.95
N ILE A 118 14.94 31.32 -16.14
CA ILE A 118 16.17 30.90 -15.46
C ILE A 118 17.36 31.67 -16.05
N PRO A 119 18.12 32.43 -15.25
CA PRO A 119 19.07 33.40 -15.80
C PRO A 119 20.37 32.78 -16.33
N GLU A 120 20.81 31.65 -15.76
CA GLU A 120 22.05 30.97 -16.14
C GLU A 120 21.85 29.46 -16.29
N SER A 121 22.74 28.78 -17.01
CA SER A 121 22.71 27.31 -17.16
C SER A 121 23.27 26.58 -15.93
N ARG A 122 23.27 27.21 -14.74
CA ARG A 122 23.78 26.65 -13.47
C ARG A 122 22.82 25.59 -12.91
N MET A 123 22.57 24.56 -13.70
CA MET A 123 21.65 23.46 -13.43
C MET A 123 22.28 22.15 -13.88
N VAL A 124 21.93 21.05 -13.22
CA VAL A 124 22.40 19.71 -13.58
C VAL A 124 21.18 18.84 -13.82
N ASN A 125 21.12 18.23 -15.01
CA ASN A 125 20.21 17.13 -15.28
C ASN A 125 20.86 15.83 -14.82
N VAL A 126 20.21 15.15 -13.89
CA VAL A 126 20.57 13.81 -13.45
C VAL A 126 19.61 12.82 -14.09
N LEU A 127 20.15 11.93 -14.92
CA LEU A 127 19.40 10.87 -15.56
C LEU A 127 19.77 9.54 -14.92
N ILE A 128 18.80 8.81 -14.39
CA ILE A 128 19.06 7.51 -13.73
C ILE A 128 18.35 6.40 -14.48
N TYR A 129 19.11 5.38 -14.85
CA TYR A 129 18.59 4.17 -15.46
C TYR A 129 17.87 3.34 -14.41
N LEU A 130 16.56 3.13 -14.58
CA LEU A 130 15.82 2.18 -13.74
C LEU A 130 15.86 0.76 -14.32
N ASP A 131 16.00 0.66 -15.63
CA ASP A 131 16.23 -0.60 -16.35
C ASP A 131 17.63 -0.60 -16.98
N ASP A 132 18.16 -1.78 -17.30
CA ASP A 132 19.41 -1.91 -18.05
C ASP A 132 19.31 -1.25 -19.43
N VAL A 133 20.27 -0.40 -19.74
CA VAL A 133 20.31 0.37 -21.00
C VAL A 133 21.45 -0.15 -21.87
N ASN A 134 21.09 -0.70 -23.03
CA ASN A 134 22.00 -1.09 -24.10
C ASN A 134 21.73 -0.29 -25.39
N GLU A 135 22.52 -0.53 -26.44
CA GLU A 135 22.43 0.16 -27.73
C GLU A 135 21.08 0.03 -28.45
N PHE A 136 20.28 -0.99 -28.13
CA PHE A 136 18.98 -1.26 -28.75
C PHE A 136 17.80 -0.66 -27.97
N SER A 137 18.01 -0.31 -26.70
CA SER A 137 16.98 0.18 -25.77
C SER A 137 16.55 1.64 -26.02
N GLY A 138 17.11 2.29 -27.05
CA GLY A 138 16.94 3.71 -27.31
C GLY A 138 17.72 4.59 -26.32
N PRO A 139 19.04 4.40 -26.17
CA PRO A 139 19.86 5.13 -25.21
C PRO A 139 19.91 6.62 -25.52
N LEU A 140 20.30 7.41 -24.52
CA LEU A 140 20.58 8.83 -24.70
C LEU A 140 21.80 9.01 -25.60
N MET A 141 21.73 9.95 -26.53
CA MET A 141 22.84 10.41 -27.37
C MET A 141 23.27 11.79 -26.90
N LEU A 142 24.57 11.98 -26.72
CA LEU A 142 25.21 13.18 -26.18
C LEU A 142 26.31 13.66 -27.12
N VAL A 143 26.51 14.97 -27.24
CA VAL A 143 27.63 15.56 -27.99
C VAL A 143 28.63 16.22 -27.02
N PRO A 144 29.77 15.56 -26.71
CA PRO A 144 30.69 16.06 -25.68
C PRO A 144 31.18 17.50 -25.92
N GLY A 145 31.09 18.32 -24.88
CA GLY A 145 31.59 19.70 -24.87
C GLY A 145 30.67 20.72 -25.55
N SER A 146 29.52 20.31 -26.10
CA SER A 146 28.60 21.23 -26.79
C SER A 146 27.86 22.16 -25.83
N HIS A 147 27.85 21.88 -24.53
CA HIS A 147 27.30 22.75 -23.48
C HIS A 147 27.97 24.12 -23.41
N LYS A 148 29.15 24.28 -24.03
CA LYS A 148 29.89 25.55 -24.13
C LYS A 148 29.32 26.51 -25.17
N VAL A 149 28.35 26.06 -25.97
CA VAL A 149 27.66 26.86 -26.99
C VAL A 149 26.17 26.85 -26.68
N THR A 150 25.57 28.01 -26.50
CA THR A 150 24.12 28.14 -26.28
C THR A 150 23.49 28.73 -27.52
N GLU A 151 22.54 28.02 -28.12
CA GLU A 151 21.75 28.54 -29.23
C GLU A 151 20.61 29.45 -28.74
N ALA A 152 20.15 30.36 -29.60
CA ALA A 152 18.95 31.14 -29.34
C ALA A 152 17.72 30.22 -29.35
N ALA A 153 16.77 30.45 -28.43
CA ALA A 153 15.57 29.64 -28.34
C ALA A 153 14.74 29.70 -29.65
N THR A 154 14.54 28.55 -30.29
CA THR A 154 13.64 28.40 -31.45
C THR A 154 12.20 28.31 -31.01
N ASP A 155 11.22 28.65 -31.86
CA ASP A 155 9.80 28.45 -31.53
C ASP A 155 9.51 26.98 -31.13
N PRO A 156 8.69 26.75 -30.09
CA PRO A 156 8.38 25.41 -29.62
C PRO A 156 7.49 24.68 -30.65
N SER A 157 7.76 23.40 -30.85
CA SER A 157 7.06 22.56 -31.82
C SER A 157 6.84 21.15 -31.27
N ASN A 158 5.76 20.49 -31.69
CA ASN A 158 5.50 19.07 -31.44
C ASN A 158 5.76 18.21 -32.69
N GLU A 159 6.49 18.74 -33.68
CA GLU A 159 6.81 18.03 -34.91
C GLU A 159 7.75 16.85 -34.64
N GLY A 160 7.18 15.65 -34.60
CA GLY A 160 7.93 14.41 -34.40
C GLY A 160 7.76 13.74 -33.04
N THR A 161 7.14 14.40 -32.05
CA THR A 161 6.87 13.81 -30.72
C THR A 161 5.49 14.19 -30.19
N SER A 162 4.99 13.54 -29.13
CA SER A 162 3.73 13.95 -28.47
C SER A 162 3.90 15.15 -27.52
N TYR A 163 5.14 15.61 -27.30
CA TYR A 163 5.48 16.71 -26.40
C TYR A 163 5.98 17.94 -27.17
N THR A 164 5.56 19.12 -26.73
CA THR A 164 5.96 20.39 -27.34
C THR A 164 7.27 20.87 -26.70
N PHE A 165 8.36 20.94 -27.47
CA PHE A 165 9.65 21.46 -27.01
C PHE A 165 10.41 22.17 -28.14
N ARG A 166 11.58 22.74 -27.82
CA ARG A 166 12.41 23.52 -28.75
C ARG A 166 13.54 22.63 -29.30
N TYR A 167 13.69 22.62 -30.62
CA TYR A 167 14.68 21.80 -31.32
C TYR A 167 15.98 22.57 -31.51
N ALA A 168 17.12 21.88 -31.48
CA ALA A 168 18.38 22.46 -31.91
C ALA A 168 18.39 22.65 -33.44
N SER A 169 19.00 23.72 -33.94
CA SER A 169 19.13 23.93 -35.37
C SER A 169 20.03 22.87 -36.01
N ARG A 170 19.78 22.58 -37.29
CA ARG A 170 20.63 21.71 -38.10
C ARG A 170 22.09 22.18 -38.09
N ASP A 171 22.33 23.48 -38.16
CA ASP A 171 23.68 24.05 -38.22
C ASP A 171 24.45 23.78 -36.91
N LEU A 172 23.79 23.95 -35.75
CA LEU A 172 24.38 23.62 -34.45
C LEU A 172 24.70 22.13 -34.36
N ILE A 173 23.74 21.27 -34.73
CA ILE A 173 23.91 19.81 -34.65
C ILE A 173 25.08 19.35 -35.53
N GLU A 174 25.11 19.78 -36.79
CA GLU A 174 26.17 19.39 -37.73
C GLU A 174 27.54 19.90 -37.28
N ALA A 175 27.64 21.13 -36.78
CA ALA A 175 28.89 21.71 -36.31
C ALA A 175 29.45 20.97 -35.09
N GLU A 176 28.63 20.74 -34.07
CA GLU A 176 29.06 20.14 -32.80
C GLU A 176 29.31 18.64 -32.94
N VAL A 177 28.49 17.90 -33.69
CA VAL A 177 28.73 16.48 -33.99
C VAL A 177 30.01 16.31 -34.81
N LYS A 178 30.28 17.18 -35.78
CA LYS A 178 31.55 17.15 -36.52
C LYS A 178 32.76 17.44 -35.63
N ARG A 179 32.60 18.28 -34.61
CA ARG A 179 33.66 18.66 -33.67
C ARG A 179 34.00 17.54 -32.68
N ALA A 180 33.00 16.90 -32.09
CA ALA A 180 33.20 16.02 -30.93
C ALA A 180 32.66 14.59 -31.10
N GLY A 181 31.91 14.32 -32.18
CA GLY A 181 31.20 13.06 -32.36
C GLY A 181 30.00 12.92 -31.42
N ILE A 182 29.41 11.72 -31.42
CA ILE A 182 28.27 11.36 -30.58
C ILE A 182 28.72 10.26 -29.61
N THR A 183 28.36 10.41 -28.34
CA THR A 183 28.50 9.37 -27.32
C THR A 183 27.10 8.90 -26.91
N ALA A 184 26.88 7.59 -26.86
CA ALA A 184 25.64 7.01 -26.35
C ALA A 184 25.95 6.18 -25.09
N PRO A 185 25.80 6.75 -23.88
CA PRO A 185 26.02 6.00 -22.66
C PRO A 185 25.06 4.81 -22.53
N THR A 186 25.60 3.70 -22.06
CA THR A 186 24.89 2.45 -21.70
C THR A 186 25.31 2.04 -20.30
N GLY A 187 24.52 1.22 -19.63
CA GLY A 187 24.83 0.78 -18.27
C GLY A 187 23.72 -0.05 -17.64
N GLU A 188 24.04 -0.70 -16.55
CA GLU A 188 23.08 -1.43 -15.72
C GLU A 188 22.14 -0.44 -14.99
N ALA A 189 20.99 -0.94 -14.57
CA ALA A 189 20.08 -0.26 -13.66
C ALA A 189 20.84 0.33 -12.45
N GLY A 190 20.49 1.56 -12.06
CA GLY A 190 21.17 2.35 -11.03
C GLY A 190 22.32 3.21 -11.54
N THR A 191 22.71 3.09 -12.81
CA THR A 191 23.67 4.01 -13.45
C THR A 191 23.07 5.41 -13.61
N ALA A 192 23.80 6.43 -13.16
CA ALA A 192 23.42 7.83 -13.32
C ALA A 192 24.30 8.58 -14.33
N ILE A 193 23.68 9.51 -15.06
CA ILE A 193 24.34 10.48 -15.93
C ILE A 193 24.07 11.86 -15.35
N LEU A 194 25.13 12.56 -14.92
CA LEU A 194 25.02 13.96 -14.53
C LEU A 194 25.45 14.79 -15.74
N MET A 195 24.53 15.52 -16.35
CA MET A 195 24.78 16.33 -17.54
C MET A 195 24.39 17.79 -17.37
N ASP A 196 25.08 18.66 -18.08
CA ASP A 196 24.76 20.08 -18.20
C ASP A 196 23.47 20.26 -19.00
N VAL A 197 22.55 21.10 -18.51
CA VAL A 197 21.26 21.37 -19.16
C VAL A 197 21.40 22.01 -20.55
N ASN A 198 22.58 22.57 -20.87
CA ASN A 198 22.89 23.10 -22.19
C ASN A 198 23.61 22.07 -23.08
N LEU A 199 23.84 20.84 -22.64
CA LEU A 199 24.44 19.80 -23.48
C LEU A 199 23.48 19.40 -24.61
N LEU A 200 24.00 19.29 -25.83
CA LEU A 200 23.22 18.88 -26.99
C LEU A 200 22.97 17.38 -26.92
N HIS A 201 21.69 17.00 -26.88
CA HIS A 201 21.31 15.61 -26.67
C HIS A 201 20.00 15.24 -27.37
N GLY A 202 19.76 13.94 -27.51
CA GLY A 202 18.55 13.34 -28.06
C GLY A 202 18.53 11.85 -27.76
N SER A 203 17.49 11.12 -28.18
CA SER A 203 17.48 9.66 -28.03
C SER A 203 16.66 8.99 -29.13
N THR A 204 17.09 7.80 -29.56
CA THR A 204 16.41 7.03 -30.61
C THR A 204 15.18 6.29 -30.08
N ALA A 205 14.36 5.73 -30.97
CA ALA A 205 13.27 4.84 -30.57
C ALA A 205 13.79 3.57 -29.87
N ASN A 206 12.96 2.94 -29.01
CA ASN A 206 13.30 1.66 -28.39
C ASN A 206 12.90 0.50 -29.32
N LEU A 207 13.91 -0.18 -29.88
CA LEU A 207 13.73 -1.31 -30.78
C LEU A 207 13.91 -2.66 -30.07
N SER A 208 14.16 -2.63 -28.76
CA SER A 208 14.41 -3.82 -27.96
C SER A 208 13.11 -4.42 -27.41
N PRO A 209 13.10 -5.71 -27.04
CA PRO A 209 11.95 -6.35 -26.38
C PRO A 209 11.83 -5.99 -24.89
N TRP A 210 12.67 -5.10 -24.37
CA TRP A 210 12.66 -4.68 -22.96
C TRP A 210 12.17 -3.24 -22.85
N PRO A 211 11.38 -2.89 -21.82
CA PRO A 211 11.10 -1.49 -21.54
C PRO A 211 12.39 -0.77 -21.10
N ARG A 212 12.38 0.55 -21.22
CA ARG A 212 13.44 1.41 -20.69
C ARG A 212 12.82 2.57 -19.93
N ARG A 213 12.83 2.46 -18.61
CA ARG A 213 12.46 3.48 -17.65
C ARG A 213 13.70 4.27 -17.23
N LEU A 214 13.55 5.59 -17.23
CA LEU A 214 14.62 6.51 -16.89
C LEU A 214 14.06 7.69 -16.09
N ILE A 215 14.61 7.95 -14.92
CA ILE A 215 14.33 9.18 -14.19
C ILE A 215 15.13 10.31 -14.82
N THR A 216 14.49 11.45 -15.06
CA THR A 216 15.13 12.75 -15.31
C THR A 216 14.86 13.66 -14.13
N LEU A 217 15.89 14.13 -13.46
CA LEU A 217 15.80 15.06 -12.33
C LEU A 217 16.73 16.24 -12.57
N THR A 218 16.17 17.43 -12.69
CA THR A 218 16.92 18.67 -12.83
C THR A 218 17.08 19.32 -11.47
N TYR A 219 18.32 19.56 -11.05
CA TYR A 219 18.64 20.40 -9.91
C TYR A 219 19.09 21.78 -10.36
N ASN A 220 18.72 22.82 -9.61
CA ASN A 220 19.15 24.18 -9.87
C ASN A 220 19.91 24.76 -8.67
N ALA A 221 20.95 25.54 -8.96
CA ALA A 221 21.70 26.29 -7.98
C ALA A 221 20.79 27.29 -7.23
N MET A 222 20.98 27.43 -5.91
CA MET A 222 20.22 28.40 -5.12
C MET A 222 20.47 29.85 -5.56
N SER A 223 21.64 30.16 -6.10
CA SER A 223 21.93 31.47 -6.70
C SER A 223 21.23 31.72 -8.04
N ASN A 224 20.62 30.70 -8.66
CA ASN A 224 20.12 30.71 -10.04
C ASN A 224 18.58 30.58 -10.11
N LYS A 225 17.87 31.04 -9.07
CA LYS A 225 16.40 31.03 -9.04
C LYS A 225 15.81 31.84 -10.21
N GLY A 226 14.68 31.38 -10.73
CA GLY A 226 13.96 32.05 -11.80
C GLY A 226 13.61 33.50 -11.45
N THR A 227 13.73 34.38 -12.42
CA THR A 227 13.51 35.82 -12.20
C THR A 227 12.02 36.20 -12.21
N ARG A 228 11.16 35.33 -12.78
CA ARG A 228 9.71 35.47 -12.93
C ARG A 228 9.05 34.08 -13.03
N PRO A 229 7.74 33.94 -12.81
CA PRO A 229 7.02 32.68 -13.03
C PRO A 229 7.16 32.18 -14.46
N SER A 230 7.15 30.86 -14.65
CA SER A 230 7.22 30.25 -15.97
C SER A 230 5.98 30.54 -16.81
N VAL A 231 6.15 30.61 -18.13
CA VAL A 231 5.02 30.64 -19.09
C VAL A 231 4.59 29.24 -19.54
N ARG A 232 5.30 28.19 -19.12
CA ARG A 232 4.91 26.79 -19.40
C ARG A 232 3.68 26.43 -18.54
N PRO A 233 2.84 25.49 -19.01
CA PRO A 233 1.67 25.04 -18.24
C PRO A 233 2.03 24.56 -16.83
N ALA A 234 1.18 24.88 -15.85
CA ALA A 234 1.39 24.56 -14.43
C ALA A 234 1.61 23.05 -14.13
N HIS A 235 1.01 22.15 -14.93
CA HIS A 235 1.21 20.71 -14.77
C HIS A 235 2.62 20.23 -15.20
N ILE A 236 3.33 21.03 -15.99
CA ILE A 236 4.73 20.80 -16.39
C ILE A 236 5.65 21.52 -15.41
N VAL A 237 5.36 22.80 -15.15
CA VAL A 237 6.11 23.68 -14.25
C VAL A 237 5.15 24.28 -13.22
N PRO A 238 5.01 23.68 -12.03
CA PRO A 238 4.09 24.18 -11.01
C PRO A 238 4.46 25.59 -10.55
N ASP A 239 3.43 26.43 -10.40
CA ASP A 239 3.56 27.82 -9.94
C ASP A 239 4.00 27.91 -8.46
N ASP A 240 3.68 26.89 -7.66
CA ASP A 240 3.90 26.76 -6.22
C ASP A 240 5.10 25.86 -5.88
N ARG A 241 6.01 25.63 -6.84
CA ARG A 241 7.19 24.79 -6.65
C ARG A 241 8.04 25.23 -5.46
N ASP A 242 8.41 24.25 -4.65
CA ASP A 242 9.40 24.43 -3.59
C ASP A 242 10.78 24.77 -4.19
N CYS A 243 11.26 25.97 -3.89
CA CYS A 243 12.56 26.47 -4.29
C CYS A 243 13.50 26.64 -3.08
N GLU A 244 13.27 25.91 -2.00
CA GLU A 244 14.14 25.87 -0.83
C GLU A 244 15.32 24.90 -1.02
N ALA A 245 16.40 25.16 -0.28
CA ALA A 245 17.59 24.32 -0.34
C ALA A 245 17.30 22.92 0.20
N LEU A 246 17.53 21.90 -0.62
CA LEU A 246 17.31 20.51 -0.22
C LEU A 246 18.31 20.11 0.87
N GLN A 247 17.80 19.39 1.87
CA GLN A 247 18.65 18.78 2.89
C GLN A 247 18.75 17.28 2.63
N PRO A 248 19.95 16.68 2.63
CA PRO A 248 20.12 15.26 2.41
C PRO A 248 19.45 14.45 3.51
N LEU A 249 18.83 13.34 3.10
CA LEU A 249 18.30 12.33 4.02
C LEU A 249 19.40 11.33 4.41
N SER A 250 19.04 10.37 5.26
CA SER A 250 19.95 9.28 5.66
C SER A 250 20.29 8.37 4.47
N ALA A 251 21.41 7.65 4.56
CA ALA A 251 21.88 6.78 3.48
C ALA A 251 20.94 5.61 3.16
N ASP A 252 20.01 5.28 4.05
CA ASP A 252 18.97 4.26 3.86
C ASP A 252 17.67 4.82 3.26
N VAL A 253 17.72 6.02 2.67
CA VAL A 253 16.57 6.76 2.13
C VAL A 253 15.71 5.95 1.15
N LEU A 254 16.31 5.00 0.43
CA LEU A 254 15.62 4.10 -0.50
C LEU A 254 15.70 2.63 -0.07
N SER A 255 15.89 2.35 1.23
CA SER A 255 15.94 0.98 1.73
C SER A 255 14.59 0.26 1.53
N PRO A 256 14.57 -1.01 1.08
CA PRO A 256 13.35 -1.81 1.00
C PRO A 256 12.65 -2.01 2.36
N THR A 257 13.40 -1.86 3.46
CA THR A 257 12.85 -1.93 4.83
C THR A 257 12.38 -0.57 5.34
N ARG A 258 12.67 0.52 4.63
CA ARG A 258 12.17 1.84 4.97
C ARG A 258 10.69 1.84 4.66
N THR A 259 9.89 1.86 5.71
CA THR A 259 8.46 2.04 5.59
C THR A 259 8.22 3.47 5.14
N TYR A 260 7.89 3.65 3.86
CA TYR A 260 7.08 4.78 3.47
C TYR A 260 5.76 4.58 4.17
N SER A 261 5.51 5.37 5.20
CA SER A 261 4.13 5.60 5.59
C SER A 261 3.40 5.99 4.31
N ILE A 262 2.21 5.43 4.10
CA ILE A 262 1.28 6.00 3.13
C ILE A 262 0.86 7.35 3.74
N SER A 263 1.76 8.33 3.69
CA SER A 263 1.67 9.64 4.33
C SER A 263 2.28 10.69 3.41
N GLY A 264 1.83 10.69 2.17
CA GLY A 264 1.97 11.82 1.25
C GLY A 264 0.80 12.78 1.37
N ASP A 265 0.16 12.83 2.55
CA ASP A 265 -0.68 13.97 2.87
C ASP A 265 0.18 14.95 3.68
N PRO A 266 0.48 16.15 3.15
CA PRO A 266 1.15 17.21 3.90
C PRO A 266 0.45 17.59 5.23
N ASP A 267 -0.73 17.04 5.50
CA ASP A 267 -1.49 17.17 6.74
C ASP A 267 -1.17 16.12 7.83
N GLU A 268 0.03 15.55 7.98
CA GLU A 268 0.29 14.71 9.18
C GLU A 268 0.11 15.51 10.51
N GLN A 269 0.29 16.84 10.45
CA GLN A 269 -0.11 17.75 11.52
C GLN A 269 -1.61 18.12 11.53
N ALA A 270 -2.33 17.97 10.41
CA ALA A 270 -3.75 18.32 10.29
C ALA A 270 -4.72 17.12 10.20
N ARG A 271 -4.22 15.88 10.27
CA ARG A 271 -5.01 14.64 10.43
C ARG A 271 -5.10 14.29 11.92
N PRO A 272 -6.18 14.69 12.62
CA PRO A 272 -6.31 14.50 14.05
C PRO A 272 -6.76 13.08 14.44
N LEU A 273 -6.60 12.05 13.57
CA LEU A 273 -7.05 10.67 13.82
C LEU A 273 -6.16 9.67 13.06
N TRP A 274 -5.65 8.64 13.75
CA TRP A 274 -4.92 7.53 13.13
C TRP A 274 -4.94 6.29 14.03
N ALA A 275 -4.61 5.13 13.45
CA ALA A 275 -4.34 3.90 14.19
C ALA A 275 -2.96 3.32 13.85
N ASP A 276 -2.25 2.85 14.87
CA ASP A 276 -0.91 2.29 14.77
C ASP A 276 -0.98 0.76 14.75
N VAL A 277 -0.40 0.15 13.72
CA VAL A 277 -0.37 -1.29 13.46
C VAL A 277 1.07 -1.81 13.51
N ASP A 278 1.30 -2.86 14.30
CA ASP A 278 2.55 -3.56 14.45
C ASP A 278 2.50 -4.88 13.69
N LEU A 279 3.19 -4.93 12.54
CA LEU A 279 3.25 -6.11 11.69
C LEU A 279 4.14 -7.20 12.29
N SER A 280 5.11 -6.84 13.16
CA SER A 280 5.92 -7.82 13.91
C SER A 280 5.06 -8.70 14.82
N ALA A 281 3.94 -8.15 15.33
CA ALA A 281 2.97 -8.89 16.10
C ALA A 281 2.33 -10.02 15.28
N LEU A 282 2.04 -9.77 13.99
CA LEU A 282 1.50 -10.79 13.09
C LEU A 282 2.48 -11.95 12.91
N THR A 283 3.77 -11.66 12.72
CA THR A 283 4.83 -12.68 12.63
C THR A 283 4.92 -13.51 13.91
N HIS A 284 4.98 -12.85 15.07
CA HIS A 284 5.00 -13.54 16.37
C HIS A 284 3.78 -14.43 16.56
N ASN A 285 2.60 -13.92 16.20
CA ASN A 285 1.34 -14.64 16.36
C ASN A 285 1.25 -15.84 15.41
N LEU A 286 1.69 -15.68 14.16
CA LEU A 286 1.79 -16.76 13.18
C LEU A 286 2.64 -17.92 13.72
N GLU A 287 3.83 -17.62 14.23
CA GLU A 287 4.72 -18.64 14.80
C GLU A 287 4.14 -19.29 16.06
N SER A 288 3.46 -18.50 16.89
CA SER A 288 2.73 -19.02 18.05
C SER A 288 1.58 -19.96 17.66
N LEU A 289 0.89 -19.67 16.55
CA LEU A 289 -0.17 -20.52 15.99
C LEU A 289 0.40 -21.83 15.41
N LYS A 290 1.54 -21.78 14.69
CA LYS A 290 2.27 -22.98 14.22
C LYS A 290 2.68 -23.87 15.39
N ALA A 291 3.29 -23.26 16.41
CA ALA A 291 3.72 -23.97 17.61
C ALA A 291 2.54 -24.62 18.34
N ARG A 292 1.41 -23.90 18.45
CA ARG A 292 0.19 -24.41 19.08
C ARG A 292 -0.42 -25.60 18.33
N ALA A 293 -0.36 -25.61 17.00
CA ALA A 293 -0.81 -26.76 16.22
C ALA A 293 0.00 -28.04 16.52
N GLY A 294 1.25 -27.91 16.98
CA GLY A 294 2.09 -29.04 17.43
C GLY A 294 2.54 -29.98 16.32
N ARG A 295 2.28 -29.64 15.05
CA ARG A 295 2.62 -30.40 13.85
C ARG A 295 2.73 -29.48 12.63
N PRO A 296 3.38 -29.91 11.54
CA PRO A 296 3.35 -29.16 10.29
C PRO A 296 1.90 -28.94 9.84
N VAL A 297 1.54 -27.67 9.64
CA VAL A 297 0.24 -27.22 9.15
C VAL A 297 0.44 -26.17 8.08
N LYS A 298 -0.44 -26.18 7.09
CA LYS A 298 -0.63 -25.08 6.16
C LYS A 298 -1.51 -24.00 6.78
N MET A 299 -1.39 -22.77 6.30
CA MET A 299 -2.20 -21.65 6.75
C MET A 299 -2.90 -20.96 5.59
N ILE A 300 -4.22 -20.94 5.64
CA ILE A 300 -5.04 -20.06 4.80
C ILE A 300 -5.59 -18.95 5.70
N VAL A 301 -4.99 -17.76 5.60
CA VAL A 301 -5.27 -16.66 6.52
C VAL A 301 -6.50 -15.85 6.06
N PRO A 302 -7.56 -15.78 6.89
CA PRO A 302 -8.69 -14.92 6.57
C PRO A 302 -8.32 -13.44 6.75
N VAL A 303 -8.44 -12.67 5.69
CA VAL A 303 -8.16 -11.21 5.62
C VAL A 303 -9.43 -10.39 5.35
N LYS A 304 -10.58 -10.95 5.69
CA LYS A 304 -11.90 -10.32 5.50
C LYS A 304 -12.01 -8.97 6.22
N ALA A 305 -12.86 -8.10 5.68
CA ALA A 305 -13.19 -6.80 6.27
C ALA A 305 -11.93 -5.96 6.50
N ASN A 306 -11.18 -5.75 5.41
CA ASN A 306 -9.94 -4.99 5.41
C ASN A 306 -8.90 -5.55 6.41
N ALA A 307 -8.67 -6.86 6.40
CA ALA A 307 -7.82 -7.56 7.37
C ALA A 307 -8.19 -7.23 8.83
N TYR A 308 -9.47 -7.37 9.19
CA TYR A 308 -9.98 -7.07 10.53
C TYR A 308 -9.78 -5.61 10.99
N GLY A 309 -9.71 -4.68 10.04
CA GLY A 309 -9.45 -3.26 10.30
C GLY A 309 -7.96 -2.88 10.32
N HIS A 310 -7.05 -3.84 10.10
CA HIS A 310 -5.60 -3.62 10.10
C HIS A 310 -5.03 -3.25 8.73
N GLY A 311 -5.85 -3.21 7.68
CA GLY A 311 -5.43 -2.80 6.34
C GLY A 311 -4.96 -3.96 5.48
N ILE A 312 -5.78 -4.33 4.50
CA ILE A 312 -5.64 -5.57 3.76
C ILE A 312 -4.39 -5.64 2.87
N VAL A 313 -3.95 -4.49 2.35
CA VAL A 313 -2.80 -4.42 1.45
C VAL A 313 -1.50 -4.67 2.22
N GLU A 314 -1.23 -3.90 3.27
CA GLU A 314 0.01 -4.04 4.05
C GLU A 314 0.04 -5.35 4.82
N VAL A 315 -1.08 -5.78 5.40
CA VAL A 315 -1.19 -7.11 6.00
C VAL A 315 -0.96 -8.21 4.96
N GLY A 316 -1.52 -8.08 3.75
CA GLY A 316 -1.35 -9.05 2.69
C GLY A 316 0.11 -9.18 2.23
N ARG A 317 0.82 -8.06 2.03
CA ARG A 317 2.25 -8.01 1.70
C ARG A 317 3.10 -8.66 2.79
N HIS A 318 2.81 -8.32 4.04
CA HIS A 318 3.50 -8.91 5.19
C HIS A 318 3.31 -10.43 5.24
N LEU A 319 2.09 -10.91 5.06
CA LEU A 319 1.78 -12.34 5.09
C LEU A 319 2.45 -13.11 3.95
N GLU A 320 2.55 -12.53 2.75
CA GLU A 320 3.30 -13.12 1.63
C GLU A 320 4.78 -13.34 1.99
N GLN A 321 5.41 -12.36 2.65
CA GLN A 321 6.80 -12.48 3.11
C GLN A 321 6.98 -13.55 4.21
N THR A 322 5.97 -13.74 5.06
CA THR A 322 6.00 -14.79 6.10
C THR A 322 5.79 -16.22 5.57
N GLY A 323 5.41 -16.36 4.29
CA GLY A 323 5.24 -17.65 3.62
C GLY A 323 4.00 -18.43 4.07
N VAL A 324 2.88 -17.76 4.32
CA VAL A 324 1.59 -18.46 4.48
C VAL A 324 1.15 -19.10 3.16
N ASP A 325 0.38 -20.18 3.21
CA ASP A 325 0.00 -20.94 2.01
C ASP A 325 -1.12 -20.27 1.20
N GLY A 326 -1.85 -19.34 1.78
CA GLY A 326 -2.87 -18.57 1.08
C GLY A 326 -3.61 -17.59 1.97
N LEU A 327 -4.43 -16.77 1.33
CA LEU A 327 -5.36 -15.83 1.96
C LEU A 327 -6.80 -16.27 1.73
N ALA A 328 -7.74 -15.76 2.51
CA ALA A 328 -9.16 -15.97 2.26
C ALA A 328 -10.02 -14.75 2.58
N THR A 329 -10.99 -14.48 1.71
CA THR A 329 -12.01 -13.44 1.92
C THR A 329 -13.32 -13.82 1.23
N ALA A 330 -14.43 -13.23 1.66
CA ALA A 330 -15.72 -13.37 0.96
C ALA A 330 -16.02 -12.17 0.04
N ASN A 331 -15.29 -11.06 0.22
CA ASN A 331 -15.47 -9.84 -0.56
C ASN A 331 -14.55 -9.87 -1.78
N ILE A 332 -15.12 -9.72 -2.97
CA ILE A 332 -14.34 -9.71 -4.21
C ILE A 332 -13.50 -8.44 -4.33
N ASP A 333 -13.98 -7.31 -3.81
CA ASP A 333 -13.24 -6.04 -3.86
C ASP A 333 -11.97 -6.10 -3.01
N ASP A 334 -12.05 -6.74 -1.84
CA ASP A 334 -10.90 -7.06 -0.98
C ASP A 334 -9.86 -7.90 -1.78
N ALA A 335 -10.31 -8.93 -2.49
CA ALA A 335 -9.43 -9.82 -3.26
C ALA A 335 -8.79 -9.10 -4.46
N ILE A 336 -9.55 -8.27 -5.17
CA ILE A 336 -9.04 -7.43 -6.26
C ILE A 336 -8.02 -6.43 -5.73
N GLN A 337 -8.26 -5.82 -4.56
CA GLN A 337 -7.32 -4.90 -3.94
C GLN A 337 -5.99 -5.59 -3.60
N ILE A 338 -6.04 -6.82 -3.08
CA ILE A 338 -4.84 -7.65 -2.84
C ILE A 338 -4.09 -7.90 -4.16
N ARG A 339 -4.79 -8.28 -5.23
CA ARG A 339 -4.17 -8.54 -6.54
C ARG A 339 -3.55 -7.28 -7.15
N LYS A 340 -4.26 -6.15 -7.10
CA LYS A 340 -3.73 -4.84 -7.55
C LYS A 340 -2.49 -4.41 -6.77
N ALA A 341 -2.36 -4.84 -5.52
CA ALA A 341 -1.18 -4.57 -4.70
C ALA A 341 0.04 -5.45 -5.03
N GLY A 342 -0.08 -6.37 -6.01
CA GLY A 342 1.00 -7.24 -6.48
C GLY A 342 1.18 -8.54 -5.68
N ILE A 343 0.24 -8.87 -4.78
CA ILE A 343 0.32 -10.06 -3.92
C ILE A 343 -0.15 -11.29 -4.71
N ASN A 344 0.72 -12.30 -4.77
CA ASN A 344 0.56 -13.50 -5.60
C ASN A 344 0.14 -14.75 -4.81
N LEU A 345 -0.01 -14.65 -3.49
CA LEU A 345 -0.56 -15.74 -2.68
C LEU A 345 -1.90 -16.25 -3.26
N PRO A 346 -2.18 -17.57 -3.21
CA PRO A 346 -3.51 -18.10 -3.52
C PRO A 346 -4.58 -17.43 -2.65
N ILE A 347 -5.69 -17.01 -3.25
CA ILE A 347 -6.81 -16.39 -2.51
C ILE A 347 -8.03 -17.28 -2.62
N LEU A 348 -8.39 -17.93 -1.52
CA LEU A 348 -9.65 -18.65 -1.38
C LEU A 348 -10.80 -17.66 -1.22
N MET A 349 -11.69 -17.64 -2.20
CA MET A 349 -12.96 -16.94 -2.09
C MET A 349 -13.92 -17.78 -1.27
N TYR A 350 -14.16 -17.37 -0.03
CA TYR A 350 -15.25 -17.93 0.76
C TYR A 350 -16.57 -17.78 0.01
N GLY A 351 -17.46 -18.75 0.20
CA GLY A 351 -18.76 -18.75 -0.46
C GLY A 351 -19.51 -17.43 -0.28
N GLY A 352 -19.95 -16.85 -1.39
CA GLY A 352 -20.50 -15.50 -1.47
C GLY A 352 -20.90 -15.05 -2.88
N GLN A 353 -20.34 -15.69 -3.92
CA GLN A 353 -20.72 -15.43 -5.31
C GLN A 353 -21.84 -16.36 -5.80
N LEU A 354 -22.74 -15.83 -6.63
CA LEU A 354 -23.66 -16.65 -7.40
C LEU A 354 -22.89 -17.45 -8.47
N PRO A 355 -23.43 -18.58 -8.98
CA PRO A 355 -22.72 -19.42 -9.94
C PRO A 355 -22.18 -18.67 -11.18
N GLY A 356 -22.86 -17.61 -11.64
CA GLY A 356 -22.41 -16.78 -12.76
C GLY A 356 -21.18 -15.91 -12.46
N GLY A 357 -20.87 -15.65 -11.19
CA GLY A 357 -19.71 -14.85 -10.77
C GLY A 357 -18.38 -15.61 -10.80
N ASN A 358 -18.40 -16.94 -10.97
CA ASN A 358 -17.19 -17.76 -11.00
C ASN A 358 -16.23 -17.37 -12.13
N ALA A 359 -16.74 -16.91 -13.28
CA ALA A 359 -15.88 -16.42 -14.37
C ALA A 359 -15.02 -15.21 -13.94
N THR A 360 -15.61 -14.29 -13.17
CA THR A 360 -14.90 -13.13 -12.61
C THR A 360 -13.84 -13.57 -11.61
N LEU A 361 -14.15 -14.55 -10.76
CA LEU A 361 -13.17 -15.08 -9.81
C LEU A 361 -11.92 -15.61 -10.53
N LEU A 362 -12.12 -16.43 -11.58
CA LEU A 362 -11.01 -17.01 -12.34
C LEU A 362 -10.22 -15.95 -13.13
N ALA A 363 -10.89 -14.93 -13.66
CA ALA A 363 -10.22 -13.82 -14.35
C ALA A 363 -9.27 -13.01 -13.45
N HIS A 364 -9.48 -13.06 -12.13
CA HIS A 364 -8.62 -12.44 -11.12
C HIS A 364 -7.70 -13.43 -10.39
N ASP A 365 -7.56 -14.65 -10.91
CA ASP A 365 -6.75 -15.72 -10.31
C ASP A 365 -7.16 -16.01 -8.84
N LEU A 366 -8.46 -16.17 -8.62
CA LEU A 366 -9.06 -16.44 -7.31
C LEU A 366 -9.63 -17.86 -7.27
N THR A 367 -9.41 -18.57 -6.16
CA THR A 367 -9.89 -19.94 -5.95
C THR A 367 -11.34 -19.92 -5.48
N PRO A 368 -12.30 -20.48 -6.25
CA PRO A 368 -13.71 -20.48 -5.89
C PRO A 368 -14.06 -21.53 -4.81
N SER A 369 -14.99 -21.18 -3.93
CA SER A 369 -15.71 -22.15 -3.09
C SER A 369 -16.93 -22.72 -3.80
N VAL A 370 -17.16 -24.03 -3.70
CA VAL A 370 -18.34 -24.72 -4.25
C VAL A 370 -19.09 -25.49 -3.16
N TYR A 371 -20.42 -25.44 -3.20
CA TYR A 371 -21.28 -26.06 -2.18
C TYR A 371 -22.72 -26.31 -2.65
N SER A 372 -22.97 -26.25 -3.96
CA SER A 372 -24.27 -26.59 -4.54
C SER A 372 -24.09 -27.20 -5.92
N ASP A 373 -25.12 -27.90 -6.41
CA ASP A 373 -25.10 -28.54 -7.72
C ASP A 373 -25.09 -27.50 -8.86
N GLU A 374 -25.74 -26.36 -8.67
CA GLU A 374 -25.71 -25.24 -9.61
C GLU A 374 -24.30 -24.63 -9.70
N GLY A 375 -23.65 -24.44 -8.55
CA GLY A 375 -22.26 -23.96 -8.50
C GLY A 375 -21.30 -24.92 -9.17
N LEU A 376 -21.44 -26.22 -8.89
CA LEU A 376 -20.62 -27.27 -9.48
C LEU A 376 -20.81 -27.35 -11.01
N THR A 377 -22.05 -27.28 -11.48
CA THR A 377 -22.38 -27.26 -12.92
C THR A 377 -21.79 -26.03 -13.61
N ALA A 378 -21.89 -24.85 -13.00
CA ALA A 378 -21.33 -23.63 -13.57
C ALA A 378 -19.80 -23.66 -13.67
N LEU A 379 -19.12 -24.19 -12.65
CA LEU A 379 -17.66 -24.37 -12.67
C LEU A 379 -17.23 -25.39 -13.72
N ALA A 380 -17.94 -26.51 -13.86
CA ALA A 380 -17.66 -27.50 -14.90
C ALA A 380 -17.79 -26.91 -16.31
N ALA A 381 -18.82 -26.09 -16.56
CA ALA A 381 -19.00 -25.41 -17.85
C ALA A 381 -17.93 -24.35 -18.13
N LEU A 382 -17.31 -23.77 -17.09
CA LEU A 382 -16.15 -22.89 -17.24
C LEU A 382 -14.87 -23.68 -17.52
N ALA A 383 -14.71 -24.85 -16.88
CA ALA A 383 -13.56 -25.72 -17.03
C ALA A 383 -13.38 -26.22 -18.48
N GLU A 384 -14.47 -26.45 -19.21
CA GLU A 384 -14.42 -26.82 -20.64
C GLU A 384 -13.75 -25.75 -21.53
N ARG A 385 -13.71 -24.49 -21.07
CA ARG A 385 -13.16 -23.33 -21.78
C ARG A 385 -11.84 -22.83 -21.21
N HIS A 386 -11.33 -23.47 -20.15
CA HIS A 386 -10.07 -23.12 -19.52
C HIS A 386 -8.97 -24.09 -19.94
N ASP A 387 -7.78 -23.56 -20.24
CA ASP A 387 -6.63 -24.37 -20.66
C ASP A 387 -6.04 -25.23 -19.53
N HIS A 388 -6.42 -24.95 -18.28
CA HIS A 388 -5.96 -25.63 -17.08
C HIS A 388 -7.13 -26.11 -16.22
N LYS A 389 -6.87 -27.08 -15.34
CA LYS A 389 -7.87 -27.48 -14.34
C LYS A 389 -8.14 -26.32 -13.40
N ILE A 390 -9.41 -26.17 -13.03
CA ILE A 390 -9.85 -25.19 -12.03
C ILE A 390 -9.80 -25.86 -10.66
N SER A 391 -8.89 -25.38 -9.81
CA SER A 391 -8.87 -25.72 -8.39
C SER A 391 -10.11 -25.16 -7.68
N VAL A 392 -10.76 -25.98 -6.87
CA VAL A 392 -11.94 -25.57 -6.10
C VAL A 392 -11.85 -26.05 -4.65
N HIS A 393 -12.40 -25.26 -3.74
CA HIS A 393 -12.61 -25.67 -2.35
C HIS A 393 -14.07 -26.01 -2.11
N VAL A 394 -14.36 -27.18 -1.53
CA VAL A 394 -15.72 -27.53 -1.12
C VAL A 394 -15.99 -27.01 0.28
N LYS A 395 -17.03 -26.17 0.41
CA LYS A 395 -17.50 -25.70 1.72
C LYS A 395 -18.45 -26.71 2.32
N VAL A 396 -18.12 -27.22 3.50
CA VAL A 396 -18.92 -28.19 4.25
C VAL A 396 -19.61 -27.50 5.43
N ASP A 397 -20.91 -27.75 5.57
CA ASP A 397 -21.68 -27.40 6.76
C ASP A 397 -21.66 -28.55 7.76
N ALA A 398 -20.78 -28.43 8.77
CA ALA A 398 -20.67 -29.38 9.88
C ALA A 398 -21.70 -29.13 11.00
N GLY A 399 -22.76 -28.36 10.73
CA GLY A 399 -23.87 -28.11 11.64
C GLY A 399 -24.03 -26.65 12.09
N LEU A 400 -23.28 -25.72 11.49
CA LEU A 400 -23.47 -24.28 11.74
C LEU A 400 -24.77 -23.77 11.10
N GLY A 401 -25.23 -24.41 10.01
CA GLY A 401 -26.50 -24.06 9.36
C GLY A 401 -26.44 -22.77 8.54
N ARG A 402 -25.23 -22.30 8.19
CA ARG A 402 -25.02 -21.03 7.47
C ARG A 402 -24.78 -21.22 5.98
N LEU A 403 -23.81 -22.06 5.63
CA LEU A 403 -23.35 -22.26 4.25
C LEU A 403 -22.53 -23.53 4.13
N GLY A 404 -22.76 -24.31 3.08
CA GLY A 404 -21.98 -25.49 2.73
C GLY A 404 -22.84 -26.69 2.38
N VAL A 405 -22.22 -27.72 1.81
CA VAL A 405 -22.81 -29.05 1.64
C VAL A 405 -23.01 -29.67 3.00
N ARG A 406 -24.16 -30.29 3.26
CA ARG A 406 -24.43 -30.96 4.52
C ARG A 406 -23.39 -32.07 4.75
N LEU A 407 -22.95 -32.23 6.00
CA LEU A 407 -21.88 -33.17 6.36
C LEU A 407 -22.10 -34.59 5.77
N ASP A 408 -23.32 -35.13 5.89
CA ASP A 408 -23.69 -36.48 5.40
C ASP A 408 -23.91 -36.57 3.88
N GLU A 409 -23.96 -35.44 3.18
CA GLU A 409 -24.07 -35.37 1.71
C GLU A 409 -22.72 -35.10 1.03
N THR A 410 -21.70 -34.73 1.82
CA THR A 410 -20.44 -34.22 1.28
C THR A 410 -19.66 -35.28 0.51
N ALA A 411 -19.60 -36.52 0.99
CA ALA A 411 -18.90 -37.59 0.27
C ALA A 411 -19.52 -37.83 -1.12
N ALA A 412 -20.86 -37.83 -1.21
CA ALA A 412 -21.56 -37.92 -2.49
C ALA A 412 -21.32 -36.71 -3.39
N PHE A 413 -21.25 -35.50 -2.82
CA PHE A 413 -20.92 -34.28 -3.54
C PHE A 413 -19.50 -34.32 -4.13
N VAL A 414 -18.51 -34.72 -3.34
CA VAL A 414 -17.11 -34.85 -3.79
C VAL A 414 -16.98 -35.90 -4.89
N ARG A 415 -17.66 -37.05 -4.77
CA ARG A 415 -17.69 -38.07 -5.82
C ARG A 415 -18.17 -37.50 -7.17
N ARG A 416 -19.18 -36.63 -7.15
CA ARG A 416 -19.66 -35.94 -8.36
C ARG A 416 -18.62 -34.95 -8.88
N LEU A 417 -18.03 -34.13 -8.01
CA LEU A 417 -16.98 -33.18 -8.38
C LEU A 417 -15.81 -33.87 -9.08
N LEU A 418 -15.29 -34.97 -8.51
CA LEU A 418 -14.17 -35.71 -9.08
C LEU A 418 -14.50 -36.42 -10.41
N SER A 419 -15.79 -36.62 -10.71
CA SER A 419 -16.22 -37.18 -12.00
C SER A 419 -16.27 -36.15 -13.15
N LEU A 420 -16.16 -34.85 -12.83
CA LEU A 420 -16.24 -33.78 -13.80
C LEU A 420 -14.84 -33.41 -14.34
N PRO A 421 -14.60 -33.52 -15.66
CA PRO A 421 -13.30 -33.17 -16.22
C PRO A 421 -13.04 -31.66 -16.08
N GLY A 422 -11.78 -31.31 -15.86
CA GLY A 422 -11.34 -29.92 -15.75
C GLY A 422 -11.52 -29.29 -14.37
N LEU A 423 -12.11 -29.98 -13.39
CA LEU A 423 -12.12 -29.56 -11.99
C LEU A 423 -11.11 -30.35 -11.16
N GLU A 424 -10.58 -29.71 -10.12
CA GLU A 424 -9.68 -30.32 -9.14
C GLU A 424 -10.12 -29.97 -7.72
N LEU A 425 -10.23 -30.99 -6.86
CA LEU A 425 -10.49 -30.79 -5.44
C LEU A 425 -9.19 -30.35 -4.75
N GLU A 426 -9.08 -29.04 -4.52
CA GLU A 426 -7.94 -28.46 -3.81
C GLU A 426 -8.14 -28.48 -2.29
N GLY A 427 -9.38 -28.33 -1.82
CA GLY A 427 -9.64 -28.32 -0.39
C GLY A 427 -11.05 -28.67 0.06
N LEU A 428 -11.14 -29.13 1.31
CA LEU A 428 -12.38 -29.22 2.08
C LEU A 428 -12.25 -28.27 3.28
N TYR A 429 -13.26 -27.43 3.50
CA TYR A 429 -13.24 -26.57 4.68
C TYR A 429 -14.60 -26.40 5.33
N THR A 430 -14.62 -26.28 6.65
CA THR A 430 -15.83 -26.00 7.42
C THR A 430 -15.65 -24.77 8.32
N HIS A 431 -16.68 -24.33 9.02
CA HIS A 431 -16.57 -23.26 10.01
C HIS A 431 -17.27 -23.69 11.28
N ILE A 432 -16.48 -23.88 12.35
CA ILE A 432 -16.95 -24.35 13.65
C ILE A 432 -16.67 -23.25 14.68
N PRO A 433 -17.60 -22.30 14.85
CA PRO A 433 -17.45 -21.21 15.82
C PRO A 433 -18.03 -21.60 17.18
N PHE A 434 -17.56 -20.92 18.22
CA PHE A 434 -18.30 -20.76 19.47
C PHE A 434 -17.95 -19.41 20.08
N GLY A 435 -18.96 -18.73 20.61
CA GLY A 435 -18.83 -17.36 21.14
C GLY A 435 -18.44 -17.33 22.61
N ASP A 436 -18.76 -18.38 23.37
CA ASP A 436 -18.52 -18.47 24.81
C ASP A 436 -18.15 -19.92 25.20
N PRO A 437 -17.63 -20.15 26.43
CA PRO A 437 -17.17 -21.48 26.86
C PRO A 437 -18.22 -22.61 26.80
N SER A 438 -19.53 -22.31 26.84
CA SER A 438 -20.57 -23.33 26.76
C SER A 438 -20.67 -24.01 25.39
N GLY A 439 -20.15 -23.37 24.34
CA GLY A 439 -20.12 -23.90 22.97
C GLY A 439 -18.95 -24.83 22.66
N ALA A 440 -17.99 -25.00 23.59
CA ALA A 440 -16.78 -25.79 23.37
C ALA A 440 -17.08 -27.26 23.05
N ASP A 441 -17.95 -27.91 23.83
CA ASP A 441 -18.33 -29.32 23.65
C ASP A 441 -19.00 -29.59 22.29
N TRP A 442 -19.85 -28.66 21.85
CA TRP A 442 -20.48 -28.75 20.53
C TRP A 442 -19.42 -28.64 19.43
N SER A 443 -18.50 -27.69 19.56
CA SER A 443 -17.44 -27.44 18.59
C SER A 443 -16.50 -28.62 18.46
N GLN A 444 -16.09 -29.23 19.57
CA GLN A 444 -15.26 -30.43 19.56
C GLN A 444 -15.95 -31.59 18.82
N ARG A 445 -17.24 -31.83 19.08
CA ARG A 445 -18.00 -32.88 18.36
C ARG A 445 -18.11 -32.60 16.86
N ARG A 446 -18.31 -31.34 16.46
CA ARG A 446 -18.39 -30.99 15.02
C ARG A 446 -17.06 -31.05 14.32
N LEU A 447 -15.97 -30.70 15.01
CA LEU A 447 -14.62 -30.86 14.49
C LEU A 447 -14.30 -32.34 14.27
N SER A 448 -14.57 -33.20 15.25
CA SER A 448 -14.36 -34.65 15.11
C SER A 448 -15.13 -35.22 13.92
N ALA A 449 -16.41 -34.86 13.78
CA ALA A 449 -17.23 -35.35 12.67
C ALA A 449 -16.72 -34.87 11.29
N PHE A 450 -16.14 -33.67 11.22
CA PHE A 450 -15.52 -33.16 10.00
C PHE A 450 -14.17 -33.85 9.70
N VAL A 451 -13.38 -34.16 10.73
CA VAL A 451 -12.14 -34.96 10.59
C VAL A 451 -12.46 -36.35 10.03
N ASP A 452 -13.49 -37.00 10.57
CA ASP A 452 -13.92 -38.33 10.11
C ASP A 452 -14.36 -38.30 8.64
N LEU A 453 -15.11 -37.27 8.23
CA LEU A 453 -15.52 -37.05 6.84
C LEU A 453 -14.33 -36.84 5.90
N VAL A 454 -13.32 -36.05 6.31
CA VAL A 454 -12.12 -35.85 5.48
C VAL A 454 -11.41 -37.18 5.27
N ALA A 455 -11.25 -37.99 6.32
CA ALA A 455 -10.64 -39.32 6.22
C ALA A 455 -11.45 -40.29 5.33
N GLU A 456 -12.78 -40.24 5.41
CA GLU A 456 -13.67 -41.00 4.52
C GLU A 456 -13.44 -40.65 3.05
N VAL A 457 -13.42 -39.35 2.72
CA VAL A 457 -13.22 -38.87 1.34
C VAL A 457 -11.83 -39.22 0.80
N GLU A 458 -10.77 -39.06 1.61
CA GLU A 458 -9.41 -39.45 1.25
C GLU A 458 -9.31 -40.95 0.98
N ALA A 459 -9.90 -41.78 1.83
CA ALA A 459 -9.87 -43.24 1.71
C ALA A 459 -10.71 -43.76 0.53
N GLU A 460 -11.87 -43.16 0.25
CA GLU A 460 -12.72 -43.57 -0.87
C GLU A 460 -12.04 -43.38 -2.22
N HIS A 461 -11.28 -42.29 -2.37
CA HIS A 461 -10.69 -41.90 -3.65
C HIS A 461 -9.20 -42.17 -3.77
N ASP A 462 -8.55 -42.70 -2.72
CA ASP A 462 -7.09 -42.88 -2.61
C ASP A 462 -6.34 -41.58 -2.92
N ILE A 463 -6.81 -40.47 -2.33
CA ILE A 463 -6.24 -39.12 -2.49
C ILE A 463 -5.81 -38.54 -1.14
N ARG A 464 -4.93 -37.54 -1.20
CA ARG A 464 -4.65 -36.64 -0.08
C ARG A 464 -5.25 -35.28 -0.42
N ILE A 465 -6.12 -34.73 0.42
CA ILE A 465 -6.70 -33.41 0.18
C ILE A 465 -5.63 -32.35 0.49
N PRO A 466 -5.24 -31.49 -0.47
CA PRO A 466 -4.17 -30.52 -0.27
C PRO A 466 -4.43 -29.54 0.89
N PHE A 467 -5.68 -29.11 1.06
CA PHE A 467 -6.10 -28.23 2.14
C PHE A 467 -7.39 -28.71 2.82
N ALA A 468 -7.27 -29.38 3.96
CA ALA A 468 -8.37 -29.75 4.83
C ALA A 468 -8.37 -28.83 6.06
N GLN A 469 -9.42 -28.02 6.25
CA GLN A 469 -9.45 -26.94 7.25
C GLN A 469 -10.72 -26.98 8.11
N GLY A 470 -10.55 -27.28 9.40
CA GLY A 470 -11.61 -27.23 10.42
C GLY A 470 -11.35 -26.20 11.53
N ALA A 471 -10.08 -25.97 11.88
CA ALA A 471 -9.70 -25.06 12.95
C ALA A 471 -9.61 -23.60 12.48
N ALA A 472 -10.46 -22.76 13.06
CA ALA A 472 -10.35 -21.31 13.08
C ALA A 472 -9.93 -20.84 14.49
N SER A 473 -9.80 -19.52 14.70
CA SER A 473 -9.35 -18.94 15.98
C SER A 473 -10.03 -19.50 17.24
N SER A 474 -11.34 -19.72 17.22
CA SER A 474 -12.08 -20.29 18.37
C SER A 474 -11.70 -21.74 18.67
N VAL A 475 -11.55 -22.57 17.64
CA VAL A 475 -11.07 -23.96 17.80
C VAL A 475 -9.62 -23.96 18.30
N MET A 476 -8.79 -23.08 17.74
CA MET A 476 -7.38 -22.96 18.11
C MET A 476 -7.15 -22.39 19.51
N SER A 477 -8.14 -21.74 20.13
CA SER A 477 -8.01 -21.27 21.51
C SER A 477 -8.17 -22.38 22.55
N HIS A 478 -8.48 -23.61 22.12
CA HIS A 478 -8.66 -24.79 22.95
C HIS A 478 -7.81 -25.95 22.42
N ASP A 479 -7.58 -26.94 23.28
CA ASP A 479 -6.78 -28.12 22.93
C ASP A 479 -7.67 -29.24 22.37
N PHE A 480 -8.43 -28.93 21.32
CA PHE A 480 -9.24 -29.92 20.64
C PHE A 480 -8.37 -30.84 19.76
N PRO A 481 -8.62 -32.16 19.74
CA PRO A 481 -7.95 -33.05 18.79
C PRO A 481 -8.27 -32.64 17.34
N ASP A 482 -7.24 -32.27 16.59
CA ASP A 482 -7.34 -31.90 15.18
C ASP A 482 -6.16 -32.47 14.38
N SER A 483 -6.45 -33.35 13.42
CA SER A 483 -5.46 -34.00 12.54
C SER A 483 -5.40 -33.38 11.14
N LEU A 484 -6.19 -32.34 10.84
CA LEU A 484 -6.33 -31.75 9.52
C LEU A 484 -5.11 -30.90 9.11
N ASN A 485 -4.66 -30.99 7.86
CA ASN A 485 -3.40 -30.36 7.44
C ASN A 485 -3.41 -28.82 7.35
N THR A 486 -4.55 -28.14 7.50
CA THR A 486 -4.66 -26.69 7.33
C THR A 486 -5.41 -26.02 8.49
N ILE A 487 -4.91 -24.86 8.93
CA ILE A 487 -5.59 -23.97 9.89
C ILE A 487 -5.94 -22.62 9.24
N SER A 488 -6.95 -21.93 9.79
CA SER A 488 -7.40 -20.62 9.29
C SER A 488 -7.58 -19.60 10.43
N PRO A 489 -6.47 -19.05 10.96
CA PRO A 489 -6.50 -18.16 12.11
C PRO A 489 -6.87 -16.71 11.71
N GLY A 490 -8.02 -16.22 12.20
CA GLY A 490 -8.43 -14.82 12.10
C GLY A 490 -8.07 -14.04 13.36
N HIS A 491 -9.01 -13.92 14.31
CA HIS A 491 -8.84 -13.14 15.55
C HIS A 491 -7.48 -13.31 16.27
N LEU A 492 -7.01 -14.56 16.48
CA LEU A 492 -5.75 -14.82 17.19
C LEU A 492 -4.52 -14.29 16.45
N LEU A 493 -4.55 -14.25 15.11
CA LEU A 493 -3.45 -13.69 14.32
C LEU A 493 -3.24 -12.20 14.63
N TYR A 494 -4.31 -11.48 14.96
CA TYR A 494 -4.27 -10.06 15.32
C TYR A 494 -4.17 -9.82 16.83
N GLY A 495 -3.99 -10.88 17.63
CA GLY A 495 -3.93 -10.80 19.09
C GLY A 495 -5.27 -10.66 19.79
N LEU A 496 -6.37 -10.98 19.12
CA LEU A 496 -7.74 -10.75 19.62
C LEU A 496 -8.34 -12.03 20.16
N SER A 497 -9.10 -11.91 21.26
CA SER A 497 -9.85 -13.06 21.76
C SER A 497 -10.97 -13.43 20.78
N PRO A 498 -11.05 -14.71 20.35
CA PRO A 498 -12.15 -15.19 19.53
C PRO A 498 -13.39 -15.56 20.34
N VAL A 499 -13.27 -15.66 21.67
CA VAL A 499 -14.32 -16.15 22.58
C VAL A 499 -14.53 -15.10 23.67
N GLU A 500 -15.78 -14.67 23.84
CA GLU A 500 -16.19 -13.73 24.86
C GLU A 500 -15.92 -14.31 26.27
N GLY A 501 -15.45 -13.46 27.19
CA GLY A 501 -15.15 -13.87 28.57
C GLY A 501 -13.92 -14.77 28.76
N LEU A 502 -13.18 -15.08 27.69
CA LEU A 502 -12.00 -15.95 27.76
C LEU A 502 -10.72 -15.24 27.30
N LEU A 503 -10.28 -14.21 28.03
CA LEU A 503 -9.03 -13.48 27.73
C LEU A 503 -7.79 -14.38 27.66
N ALA A 504 -7.79 -15.50 28.39
CA ALA A 504 -6.74 -16.52 28.33
C ALA A 504 -6.52 -17.06 26.91
N ALA A 505 -7.56 -17.07 26.06
CA ALA A 505 -7.47 -17.49 24.66
C ALA A 505 -6.45 -16.66 23.85
N SER A 506 -6.25 -15.39 24.22
CA SER A 506 -5.35 -14.45 23.51
C SER A 506 -4.06 -14.12 24.27
N GLN A 507 -3.82 -14.66 25.47
CA GLN A 507 -2.72 -14.21 26.37
C GLN A 507 -1.30 -14.33 25.78
N ASN A 508 -1.07 -15.27 24.86
CA ASN A 508 0.24 -15.48 24.22
C ASN A 508 0.39 -14.77 22.87
N PHE A 509 -0.64 -14.03 22.45
CA PHE A 509 -0.69 -13.35 21.17
C PHE A 509 -0.56 -11.84 21.38
N ARG A 510 0.29 -11.20 20.57
CA ARG A 510 0.54 -9.77 20.59
C ARG A 510 -0.57 -9.04 19.83
N LYS A 511 -1.06 -7.93 20.37
CA LYS A 511 -2.01 -7.06 19.68
C LYS A 511 -1.33 -6.45 18.45
N ALA A 512 -1.91 -6.67 17.28
CA ALA A 512 -1.42 -6.06 16.05
C ALA A 512 -1.80 -4.58 15.98
N MET A 513 -2.99 -4.18 16.45
CA MET A 513 -3.31 -2.77 16.63
C MET A 513 -2.79 -2.32 17.99
N THR A 514 -1.83 -1.40 17.97
CA THR A 514 -1.11 -0.93 19.17
C THR A 514 -1.58 0.43 19.65
N GLY A 515 -2.28 1.18 18.79
CA GLY A 515 -2.99 2.37 19.21
C GLY A 515 -4.08 2.82 18.25
N LEU A 516 -5.07 3.53 18.79
CA LEU A 516 -6.02 4.37 18.07
C LEU A 516 -6.00 5.72 18.77
N ARG A 517 -5.58 6.75 18.06
CA ARG A 517 -5.25 8.06 18.62
C ARG A 517 -5.89 9.17 17.83
N ALA A 518 -6.27 10.21 18.54
CA ALA A 518 -6.78 11.43 17.96
C ALA A 518 -6.10 12.67 18.57
N ARG A 519 -6.40 13.86 18.03
CA ARG A 519 -5.97 15.13 18.63
C ARG A 519 -7.17 15.96 19.07
N LEU A 520 -7.00 16.71 20.16
CA LEU A 520 -7.97 17.73 20.59
C LEU A 520 -8.09 18.82 19.51
N ILE A 521 -9.28 18.95 18.92
CA ILE A 521 -9.60 19.98 17.92
C ILE A 521 -10.38 21.17 18.52
N HIS A 522 -10.94 20.98 19.70
CA HIS A 522 -11.64 22.03 20.43
C HIS A 522 -11.54 21.78 21.94
N ILE A 523 -11.45 22.88 22.70
CA ILE A 523 -11.58 22.90 24.16
C ILE A 523 -12.57 23.99 24.51
N GLY A 524 -13.53 23.68 25.38
CA GLY A 524 -14.57 24.62 25.79
C GLY A 524 -14.94 24.48 27.25
N ASP A 525 -15.07 25.62 27.93
CA ASP A 525 -15.57 25.71 29.29
C ASP A 525 -17.10 25.64 29.32
N ARG A 526 -17.64 24.82 30.22
CA ARG A 526 -19.07 24.58 30.42
C ARG A 526 -19.45 24.88 31.86
N LYS A 527 -20.66 25.41 32.04
CA LYS A 527 -21.20 25.71 33.37
C LYS A 527 -22.14 24.61 33.83
N GLN A 528 -22.27 24.48 35.14
CA GLN A 528 -23.34 23.69 35.74
C GLN A 528 -24.69 24.06 35.12
N GLY A 529 -25.46 23.04 34.70
CA GLY A 529 -26.76 23.19 34.06
C GLY A 529 -26.73 23.48 32.56
N ASP A 530 -25.55 23.56 31.92
CA ASP A 530 -25.48 23.58 30.45
C ASP A 530 -25.94 22.23 29.89
N ASP A 531 -26.80 22.28 28.85
CA ASP A 531 -27.22 21.09 28.09
C ASP A 531 -26.09 20.67 27.14
N LEU A 532 -25.60 19.44 27.29
CA LEU A 532 -24.70 18.82 26.32
C LEU A 532 -25.41 17.68 25.59
N ALA A 533 -25.06 17.45 24.33
CA ALA A 533 -25.44 16.22 23.67
C ALA A 533 -24.91 15.04 24.49
N GLY A 534 -25.74 14.04 24.80
CA GLY A 534 -25.30 12.86 25.56
C GLY A 534 -25.37 12.95 27.09
N THR A 535 -25.67 14.11 27.67
CA THR A 535 -26.01 14.20 29.11
C THR A 535 -27.47 13.80 29.35
N ASN A 536 -27.79 13.44 30.59
CA ASN A 536 -29.17 13.28 31.06
C ASN A 536 -29.95 14.60 30.93
N SER A 537 -31.28 14.53 31.09
CA SER A 537 -32.19 15.68 30.95
C SER A 537 -31.94 16.82 31.95
N ASP A 538 -31.06 16.63 32.92
CA ASP A 538 -30.78 17.56 34.01
C ASP A 538 -29.53 18.44 33.73
N GLY A 539 -28.82 18.22 32.62
CA GLY A 539 -27.62 18.98 32.22
C GLY A 539 -26.36 18.56 32.99
N LEU A 540 -25.29 19.36 32.90
CA LEU A 540 -24.06 19.14 33.69
C LEU A 540 -24.28 19.37 35.20
N ASP A 541 -23.79 18.44 36.04
CA ASP A 541 -23.88 18.54 37.50
C ASP A 541 -22.94 19.59 38.13
N ALA A 542 -21.89 20.00 37.42
CA ALA A 542 -20.91 21.00 37.84
C ALA A 542 -20.26 21.71 36.63
N ASP A 543 -19.54 22.80 36.89
CA ASP A 543 -18.68 23.42 35.88
C ASP A 543 -17.64 22.39 35.39
N ALA A 544 -17.42 22.35 34.08
CA ALA A 544 -16.57 21.35 33.44
C ALA A 544 -15.80 21.92 32.26
N THR A 545 -14.60 21.39 32.01
CA THR A 545 -13.87 21.64 30.77
C THR A 545 -14.10 20.47 29.83
N THR A 546 -14.53 20.75 28.60
CA THR A 546 -14.82 19.73 27.58
C THR A 546 -13.81 19.78 26.44
N GLY A 547 -13.44 18.61 25.92
CA GLY A 547 -12.62 18.44 24.72
C GLY A 547 -13.41 17.81 23.59
N VAL A 548 -13.01 18.08 22.34
CA VAL A 548 -13.58 17.43 21.15
C VAL A 548 -12.46 16.81 20.33
N VAL A 549 -12.69 15.58 19.87
CA VAL A 549 -11.82 14.87 18.90
C VAL A 549 -12.61 14.47 17.66
N LEU A 550 -11.92 14.37 16.52
CA LEU A 550 -12.47 13.93 15.24
C LEU A 550 -12.52 12.39 15.19
N LEU A 551 -13.45 11.82 15.95
CA LEU A 551 -13.76 10.40 15.94
C LEU A 551 -15.24 10.25 16.27
N GLY A 552 -16.03 9.61 15.41
CA GLY A 552 -17.45 9.40 15.67
C GLY A 552 -18.00 8.11 15.05
N MET A 553 -19.33 8.04 14.94
CA MET A 553 -20.02 6.87 14.41
C MET A 553 -19.65 6.56 12.94
N ASP A 554 -19.32 7.57 12.14
CA ASP A 554 -18.86 7.40 10.76
C ASP A 554 -17.52 6.66 10.69
N ASN A 555 -16.73 6.75 11.76
CA ASN A 555 -15.50 5.99 11.93
C ASN A 555 -15.70 4.64 12.62
N GLY A 556 -16.92 4.30 13.03
CA GLY A 556 -17.24 3.09 13.78
C GLY A 556 -17.16 3.21 15.30
N TYR A 557 -16.89 4.40 15.85
CA TYR A 557 -16.92 4.64 17.29
C TYR A 557 -18.34 4.96 17.76
N MET A 558 -18.93 4.07 18.55
CA MET A 558 -20.34 4.20 18.98
C MET A 558 -20.46 4.77 20.40
N PRO A 559 -21.62 5.35 20.78
CA PRO A 559 -21.91 5.65 22.18
C PRO A 559 -21.78 4.41 23.07
N ALA A 560 -21.45 4.63 24.35
CA ALA A 560 -21.41 3.54 25.33
C ALA A 560 -22.81 2.90 25.50
N ALA A 561 -22.82 1.59 25.77
CA ALA A 561 -24.02 0.85 26.10
C ALA A 561 -24.64 1.34 27.42
N ALA A 562 -25.93 1.09 27.61
CA ALA A 562 -26.64 1.52 28.81
C ALA A 562 -25.96 0.99 30.10
N GLY A 563 -25.66 1.90 31.03
CA GLY A 563 -24.96 1.59 32.28
C GLY A 563 -23.44 1.45 32.16
N GLN A 564 -22.86 1.70 30.98
CA GLN A 564 -21.43 1.81 30.77
C GLN A 564 -21.03 3.27 30.55
N THR A 565 -19.75 3.57 30.74
CA THR A 565 -19.16 4.88 30.45
C THR A 565 -17.95 4.66 29.56
N GLY A 566 -17.98 5.24 28.35
CA GLY A 566 -16.81 5.26 27.48
C GLY A 566 -15.69 6.09 28.11
N GLN A 567 -14.44 5.70 27.89
CA GLN A 567 -13.29 6.42 28.39
C GLN A 567 -12.23 6.55 27.30
N VAL A 568 -11.47 7.64 27.35
CA VAL A 568 -10.24 7.85 26.58
C VAL A 568 -9.13 8.31 27.53
N LEU A 569 -7.89 8.37 27.07
CA LEU A 569 -6.78 8.96 27.82
C LEU A 569 -6.35 10.29 27.20
N CYS A 570 -6.02 11.27 28.03
CA CYS A 570 -5.40 12.52 27.62
C CYS A 570 -4.39 12.94 28.70
N ARG A 571 -3.11 13.11 28.33
CA ARG A 571 -2.01 13.45 29.25
C ARG A 571 -1.92 12.50 30.45
N GLY A 572 -2.09 11.20 30.20
CA GLY A 572 -2.02 10.15 31.21
C GLY A 572 -3.19 10.11 32.20
N GLN A 573 -4.28 10.83 31.92
CA GLN A 573 -5.50 10.83 32.73
C GLN A 573 -6.67 10.20 31.95
N ARG A 574 -7.55 9.49 32.66
CA ARG A 574 -8.79 8.95 32.08
C ARG A 574 -9.85 10.03 31.99
N CYS A 575 -10.35 10.25 30.77
CA CYS A 575 -11.38 11.23 30.45
C CYS A 575 -12.68 10.49 30.06
N PRO A 576 -13.78 10.69 30.79
CA PRO A 576 -15.10 10.19 30.39
C PRO A 576 -15.52 10.70 29.02
N VAL A 577 -16.11 9.83 28.21
CA VAL A 577 -16.80 10.20 26.98
C VAL A 577 -18.20 10.66 27.32
N LEU A 578 -18.51 11.91 26.99
CA LEU A 578 -19.80 12.54 27.27
C LEU A 578 -20.79 12.33 26.12
N ALA A 579 -20.30 12.42 24.88
CA ALA A 579 -21.13 12.40 23.68
C ALA A 579 -20.38 11.80 22.50
N VAL A 580 -21.12 11.16 21.59
CA VAL A 580 -20.60 10.72 20.29
C VAL A 580 -21.62 11.11 19.22
N SER A 581 -21.18 11.86 18.21
CA SER A 581 -21.94 12.22 17.01
C SER A 581 -21.42 11.42 15.80
N CYS A 582 -21.87 11.76 14.58
CA CYS A 582 -21.37 11.11 13.37
C CYS A 582 -19.85 11.28 13.22
N GLU A 583 -19.34 12.49 13.42
CA GLU A 583 -17.94 12.84 13.16
C GLU A 583 -17.11 13.06 14.42
N TYR A 584 -17.74 13.33 15.57
CA TYR A 584 -17.05 13.86 16.75
C TYR A 584 -17.35 13.09 18.03
N THR A 585 -16.37 13.09 18.94
CA THR A 585 -16.52 12.62 20.31
C THR A 585 -16.19 13.76 21.26
N VAL A 586 -17.09 14.00 22.22
CA VAL A 586 -16.92 14.98 23.29
C VAL A 586 -16.48 14.26 24.55
N ILE A 587 -15.42 14.75 25.17
CA ILE A 587 -14.80 14.17 26.37
C ILE A 587 -14.73 15.18 27.51
N ASP A 588 -14.80 14.71 28.73
CA ASP A 588 -14.60 15.52 29.93
C ASP A 588 -13.10 15.65 30.24
N LEU A 589 -12.61 16.88 30.20
CA LEU A 589 -11.23 17.28 30.49
C LEU A 589 -11.06 17.95 31.86
N SER A 590 -12.10 17.97 32.70
CA SER A 590 -12.08 18.70 33.99
C SER A 590 -10.96 18.23 34.94
N GLY A 591 -10.52 16.98 34.80
CA GLY A 591 -9.40 16.41 35.55
C GLY A 591 -8.02 16.58 34.90
N VAL A 592 -7.93 17.18 33.71
CA VAL A 592 -6.71 17.28 32.91
C VAL A 592 -6.13 18.68 32.99
N ALA A 593 -5.05 18.84 33.75
CA ALA A 593 -4.35 20.12 33.87
C ALA A 593 -3.65 20.50 32.55
N ASP A 594 -3.74 21.79 32.19
CA ASP A 594 -3.06 22.39 31.04
C ASP A 594 -3.33 21.69 29.70
N ALA A 595 -4.55 21.14 29.52
CA ALA A 595 -4.98 20.59 28.23
C ALA A 595 -4.94 21.66 27.14
N ALA A 596 -4.38 21.33 25.98
CA ALA A 596 -4.17 22.24 24.87
C ALA A 596 -4.67 21.65 23.54
N LEU A 597 -5.04 22.54 22.61
CA LEU A 597 -5.35 22.11 21.24
C LEU A 597 -4.16 21.35 20.65
N GLY A 598 -4.46 20.26 19.95
CA GLY A 598 -3.46 19.38 19.37
C GLY A 598 -2.91 18.32 20.32
N ASP A 599 -3.21 18.38 21.63
CA ASP A 599 -2.86 17.29 22.56
C ASP A 599 -3.44 15.97 22.07
N GLU A 600 -2.65 14.90 22.23
CA GLU A 600 -3.05 13.55 21.85
C GLU A 600 -4.08 13.00 22.84
N VAL A 601 -5.12 12.39 22.27
CA VAL A 601 -6.13 11.63 22.98
C VAL A 601 -6.00 10.18 22.53
N THR A 602 -5.68 9.29 23.47
CA THR A 602 -5.54 7.85 23.21
C THR A 602 -6.87 7.15 23.46
N ILE A 603 -7.46 6.59 22.41
CA ILE A 603 -8.70 5.81 22.46
C ILE A 603 -8.40 4.34 22.73
N ILE A 604 -7.35 3.82 22.09
CA ILE A 604 -6.75 2.50 22.37
C ILE A 604 -5.25 2.70 22.49
N GLY A 605 -4.63 2.05 23.47
CA GLY A 605 -3.20 2.08 23.71
C GLY A 605 -2.84 2.65 25.09
N ASP A 606 -1.57 2.96 25.25
CA ASP A 606 -0.99 3.47 26.48
C ASP A 606 -0.77 4.99 26.42
N ASP A 607 -1.00 5.67 27.54
CA ASP A 607 -0.64 7.07 27.79
C ASP A 607 -0.14 7.20 29.24
N GLY A 608 1.17 7.35 29.41
CA GLY A 608 1.83 7.29 30.72
C GLY A 608 1.65 5.93 31.40
N ASP A 609 1.19 5.94 32.65
CA ASP A 609 0.91 4.73 33.45
C ASP A 609 -0.52 4.20 33.25
N GLN A 610 -1.29 4.76 32.31
CA GLN A 610 -2.65 4.35 32.00
C GLN A 610 -2.71 3.64 30.64
N SER A 611 -3.68 2.73 30.49
CA SER A 611 -3.91 1.98 29.25
C SER A 611 -5.40 1.76 29.02
N ILE A 612 -5.83 1.83 27.76
CA ILE A 612 -7.17 1.40 27.32
C ILE A 612 -6.99 0.36 26.23
N SER A 613 -7.49 -0.85 26.49
CA SER A 613 -7.45 -1.93 25.51
C SER A 613 -8.64 -1.85 24.55
N VAL A 614 -8.51 -2.50 23.39
CA VAL A 614 -9.63 -2.68 22.47
C VAL A 614 -10.80 -3.46 23.09
N GLU A 615 -10.50 -4.38 24.02
CA GLU A 615 -11.53 -5.08 24.81
C GLU A 615 -12.32 -4.13 25.71
N ASP A 616 -11.67 -3.14 26.32
CA ASP A 616 -12.35 -2.15 27.17
C ASP A 616 -13.34 -1.32 26.35
N VAL A 617 -12.93 -0.89 25.15
CA VAL A 617 -13.79 -0.12 24.24
C VAL A 617 -14.97 -0.97 23.75
N ALA A 618 -14.70 -2.20 23.33
CA ALA A 618 -15.73 -3.13 22.88
C ALA A 618 -16.77 -3.40 23.99
N LEU A 619 -16.31 -3.65 25.23
CA LEU A 619 -17.17 -3.85 26.39
C LEU A 619 -18.02 -2.60 26.69
N ALA A 620 -17.40 -1.42 26.69
CA ALA A 620 -18.11 -0.16 26.95
C ALA A 620 -19.20 0.11 25.92
N GLN A 621 -19.01 -0.25 24.65
CA GLN A 621 -20.00 -0.05 23.56
C GLN A 621 -20.95 -1.25 23.39
N GLY A 622 -20.82 -2.30 24.20
CA GLY A 622 -21.65 -3.51 24.08
C GLY A 622 -21.39 -4.32 22.80
N ALA A 623 -20.19 -4.20 22.22
CA ALA A 623 -19.80 -5.00 21.07
C ALA A 623 -19.50 -6.45 21.51
N PRO A 624 -19.88 -7.48 20.72
CA PRO A 624 -19.69 -8.88 21.11
C PRO A 624 -18.22 -9.30 21.34
N SER A 625 -17.28 -8.63 20.67
CA SER A 625 -15.84 -8.79 20.93
C SER A 625 -15.03 -7.63 20.33
N ALA A 626 -13.78 -7.50 20.77
CA ALA A 626 -12.80 -6.57 20.20
C ALA A 626 -12.65 -6.72 18.67
N ALA A 627 -12.74 -7.93 18.14
CA ALA A 627 -12.63 -8.17 16.71
C ALA A 627 -13.83 -7.61 15.93
N TYR A 628 -15.04 -7.77 16.45
CA TYR A 628 -16.23 -7.18 15.83
C TYR A 628 -16.21 -5.67 15.89
N TRP A 629 -15.72 -5.11 17.00
CA TRP A 629 -15.54 -3.68 17.13
C TRP A 629 -14.55 -3.12 16.09
N MET A 630 -13.37 -3.73 15.92
CA MET A 630 -12.38 -3.25 14.94
C MET A 630 -12.83 -3.39 13.48
N VAL A 631 -13.60 -4.42 13.15
CA VAL A 631 -14.22 -4.55 11.82
C VAL A 631 -15.19 -3.38 11.53
N GLY A 632 -15.72 -2.74 12.57
CA GLY A 632 -16.54 -1.54 12.45
C GLY A 632 -15.75 -0.28 12.12
N LEU A 633 -14.43 -0.26 12.34
CA LEU A 633 -13.60 0.92 12.09
C LEU A 633 -13.55 1.25 10.60
N LYS A 634 -13.80 2.53 10.28
CA LYS A 634 -13.85 3.05 8.90
C LYS A 634 -13.15 4.39 8.81
N ASN A 635 -12.56 4.64 7.64
CA ASN A 635 -11.93 5.93 7.32
C ASN A 635 -10.89 6.37 8.37
N VAL A 636 -10.22 5.40 9.03
CA VAL A 636 -9.14 5.66 9.97
C VAL A 636 -7.82 5.40 9.24
N PRO A 637 -6.95 6.42 9.07
CA PRO A 637 -5.62 6.23 8.51
C PRO A 637 -4.79 5.27 9.36
N LEU A 638 -4.10 4.35 8.70
CA LEU A 638 -3.27 3.33 9.36
C LEU A 638 -1.79 3.69 9.20
N ARG A 639 -1.05 3.65 10.31
CA ARG A 639 0.40 3.74 10.35
C ARG A 639 0.97 2.38 10.70
N TYR A 640 1.97 1.93 9.96
CA TYR A 640 2.55 0.60 10.13
C TYR A 640 3.96 0.68 10.68
N ARG A 641 4.31 -0.26 11.55
CA ARG A 641 5.69 -0.53 11.97
C ARG A 641 5.98 -2.02 11.85
N ASN A 642 7.25 -2.35 11.58
CA ASN A 642 7.75 -3.72 11.42
C ASN A 642 8.63 -4.17 12.57
#